data_AF-A0A4Q0PHL7-F1
#
_entry.id   AF-A0A4Q0PHL7-F1
#
_cell.length_a   1.000
_cell.length_b   1.000
_cell.length_c   1.000
_cell.angle_alpha   90.00
_cell.angle_beta   90.00
_cell.angle_gamma   90.00
#
_symmetry.space_group_name_H-M   'P 1'
#
loop_
_entity.id
_entity.type
_entity.pdbx_description
1 polymer ?
#
loop_
_entity_poly.entity_id
_entity_poly.type
_entity_poly.pdbx_seq_one_letter_code
_entity_poly.pdbx_strand_id
1 'polypeptide(L)'
;MFKTKIMSRFAHTIFILSFLLGGVCLAQKKTINKIEYSIATTYEKLKADYLFIKPIEELKTGDFNKNEDIIYKSIDGKDLKADVYFPKNVLKKKPALLLVFGGGWMSGSKENVRPLAQYFANNGYVAVTANYRLSTDAVYPAAVLDLKAAVRWMRQHAHRYGIDSNKIAILGNSAGAQLATLVGVTGGSSVYNSENFKISDSIQAIINVDGIVSFTHPESEEGEVAAKWLNGSKYQNPKNWKEASPLNYVDANTPPTLFINSTQPRFHAGRVDMISILNQNHIYNEVHTIPDTPHSFWLMQPWFNKTAQYSLAFLDRIFKAEDSKVYREIKVALDGSGDFNSIQKAIASTRDLGPAYVKIYVKNGIYKEKIEVPAWKRKIALIGESRDGVILVNDDYSGKVDSVSGTVHNTFTSYTLKVEGLDFYAENLTIQNTWCDRGQAVALHTAGDRSIFNNCRILGCQDTVYTAGEDNRVLFENCYIEGTTDFIFGQATAFFEECEIKSLTNSYVTAASTPAMQDYGYVFLNCKLTAAAGVNQAYLGRPWRPYAKTVFINSVLGAHILPEGWEVWDGDAMFPHKERTVFYAEYKSKGAGANAEKRVWWSHQLYEEEVNLYTKDLVLGGHDNWKPELVSSILNE
;
A
#
# COMPACT_ATOMS: atom_id res chain seq x y z
N MET A 1 -58.52 7.77 -62.16
CA MET A 1 -57.38 8.43 -61.50
C MET A 1 -56.23 7.44 -61.44
N PHE A 2 -55.07 7.85 -61.98
CA PHE A 2 -53.94 7.08 -62.54
C PHE A 2 -53.44 5.91 -61.67
N LYS A 3 -53.58 4.62 -62.07
CA LYS A 3 -52.83 3.77 -63.03
C LYS A 3 -51.38 3.45 -62.61
N THR A 4 -51.07 2.28 -62.02
CA THR A 4 -50.80 0.91 -62.57
C THR A 4 -49.36 0.63 -63.05
N LYS A 5 -48.81 -0.51 -62.55
CA LYS A 5 -47.93 -1.53 -63.18
C LYS A 5 -46.79 -1.09 -64.12
N ILE A 6 -45.64 -1.76 -64.01
CA ILE A 6 -45.06 -2.64 -65.08
C ILE A 6 -43.76 -3.32 -64.60
N MET A 7 -43.72 -4.65 -64.76
CA MET A 7 -42.54 -5.51 -64.78
C MET A 7 -42.09 -5.76 -66.22
N SER A 8 -40.81 -6.13 -66.37
CA SER A 8 -40.21 -6.84 -67.53
C SER A 8 -39.84 -5.91 -68.70
N ARG A 9 -38.76 -6.07 -69.47
CA ARG A 9 -37.90 -7.19 -69.91
C ARG A 9 -36.56 -6.53 -70.35
N PHE A 10 -35.41 -7.19 -70.37
CA PHE A 10 -34.92 -7.87 -71.58
C PHE A 10 -33.72 -8.78 -71.23
N ALA A 11 -33.83 -10.02 -71.68
CA ALA A 11 -32.76 -11.03 -71.76
C ALA A 11 -31.82 -10.73 -72.95
N HIS A 12 -30.62 -11.33 -72.95
CA HIS A 12 -30.10 -12.19 -74.04
C HIS A 12 -28.65 -12.73 -73.79
N THR A 13 -28.52 -14.06 -73.84
CA THR A 13 -27.46 -14.87 -74.50
C THR A 13 -26.13 -15.26 -73.80
N ILE A 14 -26.11 -16.43 -73.13
CA ILE A 14 -25.56 -17.76 -73.54
C ILE A 14 -24.07 -17.93 -74.02
N PHE A 15 -23.36 -18.89 -73.37
CA PHE A 15 -22.27 -19.81 -73.82
C PHE A 15 -20.80 -19.25 -73.88
N ILE A 16 -19.66 -19.89 -73.52
CA ILE A 16 -19.15 -21.29 -73.37
C ILE A 16 -17.88 -21.27 -72.48
N LEU A 17 -17.65 -22.26 -71.60
CA LEU A 17 -16.48 -23.20 -71.57
C LEU A 17 -16.35 -23.95 -70.23
N SER A 18 -16.67 -25.24 -70.28
CA SER A 18 -16.22 -26.26 -69.33
C SER A 18 -14.84 -26.76 -69.78
N PHE A 19 -13.84 -26.84 -68.91
CA PHE A 19 -12.80 -27.88 -68.99
C PHE A 19 -12.13 -28.14 -67.64
N LEU A 20 -11.96 -29.43 -67.36
CA LEU A 20 -11.40 -30.07 -66.18
C LEU A 20 -9.95 -29.67 -65.88
N LEU A 21 -9.56 -29.66 -64.59
CA LEU A 21 -8.36 -30.36 -64.11
C LEU A 21 -8.39 -30.51 -62.58
N GLY A 22 -8.25 -31.74 -62.12
CA GLY A 22 -8.22 -32.10 -60.71
C GLY A 22 -7.01 -31.51 -59.98
N GLY A 23 -7.26 -31.05 -58.75
CA GLY A 23 -6.24 -30.61 -57.81
C GLY A 23 -6.60 -31.12 -56.42
N VAL A 24 -5.75 -32.00 -55.91
CA VAL A 24 -5.76 -32.60 -54.57
C VAL A 24 -6.19 -31.57 -53.50
N CYS A 25 -7.29 -31.84 -52.79
CA CYS A 25 -7.56 -31.19 -51.51
C CYS A 25 -6.53 -31.68 -50.49
N LEU A 26 -5.38 -31.00 -50.43
CA LEU A 26 -4.53 -31.05 -49.24
C LEU A 26 -5.33 -30.37 -48.12
N ALA A 27 -5.83 -31.18 -47.20
CA ALA A 27 -6.29 -30.68 -45.91
C ALA A 27 -5.10 -29.96 -45.26
N GLN A 28 -5.10 -28.62 -45.31
CA GLN A 28 -4.21 -27.83 -44.48
C GLN A 28 -4.63 -28.12 -43.03
N LYS A 29 -3.84 -28.96 -42.34
CA LYS A 29 -3.79 -28.95 -40.88
C LYS A 29 -3.56 -27.49 -40.50
N LYS A 30 -4.59 -26.84 -39.95
CA LYS A 30 -4.49 -25.50 -39.40
C LYS A 30 -3.54 -25.61 -38.21
N THR A 31 -2.25 -25.39 -38.46
CA THR A 31 -1.23 -25.26 -37.42
C THR A 31 -1.69 -24.09 -36.57
N ILE A 32 -2.18 -24.36 -35.36
CA ILE A 32 -2.49 -23.30 -34.40
C ILE A 32 -1.14 -22.66 -34.09
N ASN A 33 -0.88 -21.48 -34.65
CA ASN A 33 0.29 -20.69 -34.29
C ASN A 33 0.27 -20.54 -32.76
N LYS A 34 1.34 -21.00 -32.11
CA LYS A 34 1.52 -20.92 -30.66
C LYS A 34 1.63 -19.43 -30.32
N ILE A 35 0.51 -18.80 -29.94
CA ILE A 35 0.54 -17.40 -29.52
C ILE A 35 1.33 -17.36 -28.21
N GLU A 36 2.51 -16.77 -28.28
CA GLU A 36 3.37 -16.57 -27.13
C GLU A 36 2.67 -15.62 -26.15
N TYR A 37 2.53 -16.05 -24.90
CA TYR A 37 2.04 -15.20 -23.82
C TYR A 37 3.23 -14.55 -23.13
N SER A 38 3.47 -13.26 -23.40
CA SER A 38 4.54 -12.48 -22.79
C SER A 38 4.07 -11.07 -22.45
N ILE A 39 4.89 -10.32 -21.70
CA ILE A 39 4.64 -8.89 -21.42
C ILE A 39 4.46 -8.12 -22.74
N ALA A 40 5.34 -8.35 -23.72
CA ALA A 40 5.32 -7.67 -25.01
C ALA A 40 4.06 -8.01 -25.83
N THR A 41 3.72 -9.29 -25.98
CA THR A 41 2.53 -9.68 -26.76
C THR A 41 1.23 -9.24 -26.09
N THR A 42 1.22 -9.18 -24.76
CA THR A 42 0.09 -8.65 -23.99
C THR A 42 -0.06 -7.14 -24.20
N TYR A 43 1.05 -6.39 -24.21
CA TYR A 43 1.00 -4.95 -24.46
C TYR A 43 0.46 -4.65 -25.86
N GLU A 44 0.96 -5.35 -26.88
CA GLU A 44 0.49 -5.21 -28.25
C GLU A 44 -1.01 -5.48 -28.39
N LYS A 45 -1.55 -6.42 -27.60
CA LYS A 45 -2.98 -6.72 -27.56
C LYS A 45 -3.80 -5.61 -26.88
N LEU A 46 -3.29 -4.99 -25.82
CA LEU A 46 -4.06 -4.07 -24.97
C LEU A 46 -3.92 -2.60 -25.34
N LYS A 47 -2.82 -2.20 -26.01
CA LYS A 47 -2.48 -0.79 -26.23
C LYS A 47 -3.51 0.01 -27.02
N ALA A 48 -4.36 -0.64 -27.82
CA ALA A 48 -5.43 0.02 -28.57
C ALA A 48 -6.63 0.40 -27.67
N ASP A 49 -6.94 -0.47 -26.70
CA ASP A 49 -8.09 -0.29 -25.80
C ASP A 49 -7.73 0.56 -24.57
N TYR A 50 -6.45 0.57 -24.17
CA TYR A 50 -5.96 1.27 -22.99
C TYR A 50 -4.71 2.11 -23.32
N LEU A 51 -4.93 3.33 -23.83
CA LEU A 51 -3.86 4.20 -24.33
C LEU A 51 -2.84 4.65 -23.27
N PHE A 52 -3.18 4.57 -21.98
CA PHE A 52 -2.35 5.03 -20.87
C PHE A 52 -1.36 3.97 -20.36
N ILE A 53 -1.48 2.71 -20.79
CA ILE A 53 -0.71 1.62 -20.22
C ILE A 53 0.73 1.63 -20.70
N LYS A 54 1.63 1.10 -19.87
CA LYS A 54 3.02 0.79 -20.26
C LYS A 54 3.33 -0.65 -19.86
N PRO A 55 4.10 -1.41 -20.66
CA PRO A 55 4.55 -2.73 -20.23
C PRO A 55 5.43 -2.60 -18.98
N ILE A 56 5.35 -3.60 -18.09
CA ILE A 56 6.27 -3.68 -16.95
C ILE A 56 7.68 -4.02 -17.41
N GLU A 57 8.66 -3.53 -16.67
CA GLU A 57 10.08 -3.73 -16.96
C GLU A 57 10.80 -4.32 -15.75
N GLU A 58 11.88 -5.06 -16.00
CA GLU A 58 12.78 -5.52 -14.95
C GLU A 58 13.47 -4.33 -14.27
N LEU A 59 13.77 -4.48 -12.98
CA LEU A 59 14.54 -3.50 -12.22
C LEU A 59 15.97 -3.42 -12.75
N LYS A 60 16.40 -2.21 -13.14
CA LYS A 60 17.78 -1.94 -13.57
C LYS A 60 18.80 -2.17 -12.46
N THR A 61 18.40 -1.90 -11.22
CA THR A 61 19.20 -2.07 -10.00
C THR A 61 18.29 -2.50 -8.86
N GLY A 62 18.80 -3.30 -7.93
CA GLY A 62 18.08 -3.67 -6.72
C GLY A 62 19.01 -4.16 -5.61
N ASP A 63 18.49 -4.19 -4.38
CA ASP A 63 19.24 -4.66 -3.20
C ASP A 63 19.10 -6.17 -2.99
N PHE A 64 19.42 -6.95 -4.03
CA PHE A 64 19.34 -8.41 -4.00
C PHE A 64 20.43 -9.05 -4.88
N ASN A 65 20.76 -10.30 -4.56
CA ASN A 65 21.48 -11.21 -5.44
C ASN A 65 20.48 -11.92 -6.38
N LYS A 66 20.97 -12.39 -7.52
CA LYS A 66 20.17 -13.21 -8.45
C LYS A 66 20.95 -14.43 -8.93
N ASN A 67 20.28 -15.57 -9.00
CA ASN A 67 20.74 -16.78 -9.68
C ASN A 67 19.64 -17.25 -10.64
N GLU A 68 19.94 -17.29 -11.93
CA GLU A 68 18.96 -17.57 -12.98
C GLU A 68 19.17 -18.95 -13.59
N ASP A 69 18.12 -19.52 -14.18
CA ASP A 69 18.13 -20.79 -14.91
C ASP A 69 18.60 -22.01 -14.11
N ILE A 70 18.30 -22.01 -12.81
CA ILE A 70 18.63 -23.12 -11.92
C ILE A 70 17.68 -24.28 -12.17
N ILE A 71 18.22 -25.47 -12.42
CA ILE A 71 17.42 -26.68 -12.57
C ILE A 71 16.89 -27.08 -11.19
N TYR A 72 15.57 -27.07 -11.02
CA TYR A 72 14.94 -27.54 -9.78
C TYR A 72 14.37 -28.96 -9.90
N LYS A 73 14.14 -29.42 -11.14
CA LYS A 73 13.63 -30.77 -11.44
C LYS A 73 13.97 -31.17 -12.87
N SER A 74 14.38 -32.42 -13.09
CA SER A 74 14.56 -33.01 -14.41
C SER A 74 13.60 -34.19 -14.58
N ILE A 75 12.86 -34.23 -15.69
CA ILE A 75 11.87 -35.27 -15.99
C ILE A 75 12.05 -35.68 -17.45
N ASP A 76 12.30 -36.96 -17.72
CA ASP A 76 12.42 -37.51 -19.08
C ASP A 76 13.37 -36.71 -19.99
N GLY A 77 14.49 -36.24 -19.42
CA GLY A 77 15.49 -35.43 -20.14
C GLY A 77 15.10 -33.95 -20.33
N LYS A 78 13.96 -33.51 -19.79
CA LYS A 78 13.54 -32.10 -19.77
C LYS A 78 13.81 -31.47 -18.40
N ASP A 79 14.55 -30.37 -18.41
CA ASP A 79 14.84 -29.59 -17.21
C ASP A 79 13.80 -28.50 -16.98
N LEU A 80 13.26 -28.47 -15.77
CA LEU A 80 12.45 -27.36 -15.27
C LEU A 80 13.35 -26.42 -14.48
N LYS A 81 13.33 -25.15 -14.88
CA LYS A 81 14.23 -24.12 -14.39
C LYS A 81 13.52 -23.08 -13.53
N ALA A 82 14.25 -22.52 -12.58
CA ALA A 82 13.81 -21.45 -11.70
C ALA A 82 14.84 -20.31 -11.64
N ASP A 83 14.37 -19.09 -11.42
CA ASP A 83 15.21 -17.96 -11.06
C ASP A 83 14.99 -17.62 -9.58
N VAL A 84 16.06 -17.31 -8.86
CA VAL A 84 16.02 -16.96 -7.43
C VAL A 84 16.59 -15.57 -7.23
N TYR A 85 15.80 -14.69 -6.61
CA TYR A 85 16.15 -13.34 -6.20
C TYR A 85 16.14 -13.29 -4.67
N PHE A 86 17.28 -12.99 -4.04
CA PHE A 86 17.50 -13.24 -2.62
C PHE A 86 18.38 -12.17 -1.96
N PRO A 87 18.29 -11.94 -0.64
CA PRO A 87 18.99 -10.84 0.01
C PRO A 87 20.52 -10.98 -0.09
N LYS A 88 21.24 -9.85 -0.05
CA LYS A 88 22.70 -9.84 0.01
C LYS A 88 23.26 -10.58 1.22
N ASN A 89 22.57 -10.46 2.37
CA ASN A 89 22.90 -11.17 3.60
C ASN A 89 21.95 -12.35 3.82
N VAL A 90 22.42 -13.56 3.52
CA VAL A 90 21.66 -14.81 3.66
C VAL A 90 21.64 -15.37 5.08
N LEU A 91 22.42 -14.82 6.02
CA LEU A 91 22.43 -15.27 7.42
C LEU A 91 21.12 -14.94 8.15
N LYS A 92 20.48 -13.83 7.77
CA LYS A 92 19.15 -13.47 8.27
C LYS A 92 18.11 -14.07 7.35
N LYS A 93 17.48 -15.17 7.80
CA LYS A 93 16.39 -15.82 7.07
C LYS A 93 15.24 -14.84 6.80
N LYS A 94 14.67 -14.92 5.60
CA LYS A 94 13.59 -14.07 5.10
C LYS A 94 12.41 -14.93 4.64
N PRO A 95 11.17 -14.42 4.73
CA PRO A 95 10.05 -15.07 4.07
C PRO A 95 10.30 -15.21 2.57
N ALA A 96 9.75 -16.25 1.96
CA ALA A 96 9.93 -16.55 0.55
C ALA A 96 8.60 -16.65 -0.19
N LEU A 97 8.66 -16.42 -1.50
CA LEU A 97 7.51 -16.46 -2.39
C LEU A 97 7.86 -17.26 -3.66
N LEU A 98 7.02 -18.22 -4.02
CA LEU A 98 7.02 -18.85 -5.34
C LEU A 98 6.03 -18.12 -6.26
N LEU A 99 6.51 -17.59 -7.38
CA LEU A 99 5.70 -16.89 -8.37
C LEU A 99 5.40 -17.78 -9.58
N VAL A 100 4.10 -17.94 -9.88
CA VAL A 100 3.57 -18.83 -10.91
C VAL A 100 2.92 -18.02 -12.01
N PHE A 101 3.51 -18.04 -13.20
CA PHE A 101 3.03 -17.29 -14.35
C PHE A 101 1.69 -17.84 -14.91
N GLY A 102 0.94 -16.97 -15.58
CA GLY A 102 -0.32 -17.32 -16.26
C GLY A 102 -0.13 -17.80 -17.70
N GLY A 103 -1.17 -17.73 -18.53
CA GLY A 103 -1.11 -18.15 -19.95
C GLY A 103 -1.94 -19.39 -20.29
N GLY A 104 -3.02 -19.62 -19.53
CA GLY A 104 -3.99 -20.68 -19.82
C GLY A 104 -3.39 -22.08 -19.79
N TRP A 105 -2.42 -22.35 -18.91
CA TRP A 105 -1.70 -23.63 -18.80
C TRP A 105 -0.93 -24.06 -20.07
N MET A 106 -1.04 -23.35 -21.19
CA MET A 106 -0.56 -23.76 -22.53
C MET A 106 0.60 -22.90 -23.04
N SER A 107 0.78 -21.70 -22.49
CA SER A 107 1.79 -20.72 -22.90
C SER A 107 2.30 -19.94 -21.68
N GLY A 108 3.31 -19.11 -21.88
CA GLY A 108 3.96 -18.31 -20.84
C GLY A 108 5.24 -18.93 -20.30
N SER A 109 5.93 -18.16 -19.45
CA SER A 109 7.17 -18.57 -18.83
C SER A 109 7.47 -17.79 -17.53
N LYS A 110 8.48 -18.25 -16.77
CA LYS A 110 8.94 -17.64 -15.51
C LYS A 110 9.34 -16.16 -15.64
N GLU A 111 9.70 -15.73 -16.85
CA GLU A 111 10.08 -14.36 -17.22
C GLU A 111 8.91 -13.37 -17.03
N ASN A 112 7.67 -13.81 -17.25
CA ASN A 112 6.48 -12.94 -17.14
C ASN A 112 6.22 -12.41 -15.72
N VAL A 113 6.75 -13.11 -14.71
CA VAL A 113 6.61 -12.74 -13.29
C VAL A 113 7.92 -12.23 -12.70
N ARG A 114 8.98 -12.10 -13.51
CA ARG A 114 10.30 -11.66 -13.06
C ARG A 114 10.30 -10.23 -12.50
N PRO A 115 9.67 -9.22 -13.13
CA PRO A 115 9.59 -7.89 -12.53
C PRO A 115 8.94 -7.89 -11.14
N LEU A 116 7.91 -8.72 -10.94
CA LEU A 116 7.25 -8.88 -9.65
C LEU A 116 8.17 -9.57 -8.63
N ALA A 117 8.91 -10.60 -9.05
CA ALA A 117 9.89 -11.26 -8.19
C ALA A 117 10.99 -10.30 -7.72
N GLN A 118 11.51 -9.47 -8.62
CA GLN A 118 12.50 -8.45 -8.30
C GLN A 118 11.93 -7.39 -7.33
N TYR A 119 10.67 -6.98 -7.51
CA TYR A 119 9.98 -6.10 -6.57
C TYR A 119 9.93 -6.69 -5.15
N PHE A 120 9.56 -7.97 -5.00
CA PHE A 120 9.55 -8.63 -3.70
C PHE A 120 10.94 -8.78 -3.08
N ALA A 121 11.94 -9.14 -3.89
CA ALA A 121 13.32 -9.26 -3.43
C ALA A 121 13.84 -7.93 -2.87
N ASN A 122 13.51 -6.82 -3.53
CA ASN A 122 13.85 -5.48 -3.05
C ASN A 122 13.12 -5.08 -1.76
N ASN A 123 12.01 -5.76 -1.43
CA ASN A 123 11.20 -5.52 -0.24
C ASN A 123 11.40 -6.59 0.86
N GLY A 124 12.54 -7.28 0.83
CA GLY A 124 12.99 -8.14 1.92
C GLY A 124 12.45 -9.58 1.88
N TYR A 125 12.05 -10.06 0.71
CA TYR A 125 11.67 -11.46 0.48
C TYR A 125 12.75 -12.22 -0.30
N VAL A 126 12.70 -13.55 -0.25
CA VAL A 126 13.32 -14.40 -1.29
C VAL A 126 12.25 -14.72 -2.32
N ALA A 127 12.41 -14.26 -3.55
CA ALA A 127 11.45 -14.49 -4.62
C ALA A 127 11.98 -15.54 -5.60
N VAL A 128 11.15 -16.54 -5.91
CA VAL A 128 11.49 -17.63 -6.83
C VAL A 128 10.46 -17.66 -7.95
N THR A 129 10.90 -17.57 -9.20
CA THR A 129 10.04 -17.81 -10.37
C THR A 129 10.35 -19.21 -10.91
N ALA A 130 9.36 -19.97 -11.37
CA ALA A 130 9.59 -21.34 -11.83
C ALA A 130 8.81 -21.68 -13.10
N ASN A 131 9.48 -22.31 -14.06
CA ASN A 131 8.83 -22.97 -15.19
C ASN A 131 8.16 -24.27 -14.75
N TYR A 132 6.95 -24.56 -15.22
CA TYR A 132 6.26 -25.83 -15.03
C TYR A 132 5.87 -26.42 -16.40
N ARG A 133 5.58 -27.71 -16.48
CA ARG A 133 5.15 -28.31 -17.76
C ARG A 133 3.81 -27.75 -18.20
N LEU A 134 3.78 -27.20 -19.41
CA LEU A 134 2.57 -26.68 -20.04
C LEU A 134 1.74 -27.84 -20.62
N SER A 135 0.47 -27.59 -20.95
CA SER A 135 -0.44 -28.59 -21.51
C SER A 135 0.03 -29.19 -22.85
N THR A 136 0.95 -28.51 -23.54
CA THR A 136 1.61 -29.02 -24.75
C THR A 136 2.69 -30.06 -24.44
N ASP A 137 3.20 -30.09 -23.21
CA ASP A 137 4.22 -31.02 -22.74
C ASP A 137 3.59 -32.17 -21.93
N ALA A 138 2.67 -31.85 -21.03
CA ALA A 138 1.99 -32.82 -20.18
C ALA A 138 0.62 -32.29 -19.71
N VAL A 139 -0.34 -33.19 -19.61
CA VAL A 139 -1.67 -32.90 -19.05
C VAL A 139 -1.65 -32.91 -17.52
N TYR A 140 -2.73 -32.45 -16.89
CA TYR A 140 -2.97 -32.58 -15.46
C TYR A 140 -2.75 -34.02 -14.96
N PRO A 141 -2.07 -34.23 -13.79
CA PRO A 141 -1.68 -33.24 -12.78
C PRO A 141 -0.22 -32.74 -12.87
N ALA A 142 0.46 -32.91 -14.01
CA ALA A 142 1.91 -32.67 -14.14
C ALA A 142 2.39 -31.32 -13.61
N ALA A 143 1.73 -30.21 -14.00
CA ALA A 143 2.08 -28.87 -13.56
C ALA A 143 1.98 -28.68 -12.02
N VAL A 144 0.99 -29.30 -11.38
CA VAL A 144 0.80 -29.24 -9.92
C VAL A 144 1.96 -29.95 -9.22
N LEU A 145 2.34 -31.14 -9.72
CA LEU A 145 3.47 -31.91 -9.19
C LEU A 145 4.82 -31.22 -9.41
N ASP A 146 4.95 -30.44 -10.49
CA ASP A 146 6.14 -29.64 -10.76
C ASP A 146 6.26 -28.48 -9.76
N LEU A 147 5.18 -27.74 -9.54
CA LEU A 147 5.17 -26.63 -8.57
C LEU A 147 5.34 -27.10 -7.12
N LYS A 148 4.73 -28.23 -6.74
CA LYS A 148 4.99 -28.85 -5.42
C LYS A 148 6.45 -29.26 -5.26
N ALA A 149 7.08 -29.78 -6.32
CA ALA A 149 8.51 -30.06 -6.30
C ALA A 149 9.36 -28.79 -6.19
N ALA A 150 8.94 -27.68 -6.82
CA ALA A 150 9.59 -26.37 -6.64
C ALA A 150 9.53 -25.89 -5.18
N VAL A 151 8.39 -26.05 -4.50
CA VAL A 151 8.26 -25.71 -3.06
C VAL A 151 9.20 -26.56 -2.20
N ARG A 152 9.29 -27.87 -2.45
CA ARG A 152 10.24 -28.75 -1.74
C ARG A 152 11.68 -28.36 -2.04
N TRP A 153 11.99 -28.02 -3.29
CA TRP A 153 13.31 -27.54 -3.71
C TRP A 153 13.70 -26.25 -2.98
N MET A 154 12.78 -25.29 -2.82
CA MET A 154 13.00 -24.07 -2.03
C MET A 154 13.39 -24.40 -0.59
N ARG A 155 12.66 -25.34 0.05
CA ARG A 155 12.98 -25.78 1.43
C ARG A 155 14.34 -26.48 1.53
N GLN A 156 14.68 -27.33 0.55
CA GLN A 156 15.99 -27.98 0.48
C GLN A 156 17.14 -26.98 0.39
N HIS A 157 16.92 -25.88 -0.33
CA HIS A 157 17.94 -24.85 -0.57
C HIS A 157 17.82 -23.65 0.37
N ALA A 158 17.04 -23.78 1.45
CA ALA A 158 16.71 -22.65 2.30
C ALA A 158 17.93 -21.97 2.92
N HIS A 159 18.93 -22.74 3.36
CA HIS A 159 20.18 -22.19 3.87
C HIS A 159 20.96 -21.38 2.82
N ARG A 160 20.98 -21.85 1.56
CA ARG A 160 21.73 -21.21 0.48
C ARG A 160 21.17 -19.83 0.12
N TYR A 161 19.86 -19.69 0.15
CA TYR A 161 19.17 -18.46 -0.28
C TYR A 161 18.65 -17.61 0.88
N GLY A 162 18.90 -18.01 2.13
CA GLY A 162 18.38 -17.30 3.30
C GLY A 162 16.85 -17.37 3.42
N ILE A 163 16.25 -18.50 3.05
CA ILE A 163 14.79 -18.72 3.17
C ILE A 163 14.44 -19.16 4.59
N ASP A 164 13.40 -18.56 5.15
CA ASP A 164 12.67 -19.11 6.28
C ASP A 164 11.71 -20.19 5.77
N SER A 165 12.04 -21.45 6.03
CA SER A 165 11.29 -22.62 5.54
C SER A 165 9.86 -22.73 6.08
N ASN A 166 9.55 -21.94 7.12
CA ASN A 166 8.23 -21.87 7.75
C ASN A 166 7.40 -20.69 7.23
N LYS A 167 7.96 -19.80 6.39
CA LYS A 167 7.29 -18.61 5.85
C LYS A 167 7.40 -18.60 4.33
N ILE A 168 6.76 -19.57 3.67
CA ILE A 168 6.73 -19.68 2.20
C ILE A 168 5.31 -19.41 1.69
N ALA A 169 5.16 -18.39 0.86
CA ALA A 169 3.93 -18.08 0.13
C ALA A 169 3.99 -18.58 -1.32
N ILE A 170 2.83 -18.63 -1.96
CA ILE A 170 2.70 -18.81 -3.40
C ILE A 170 1.81 -17.72 -3.99
N LEU A 171 2.27 -17.09 -5.07
CA LEU A 171 1.52 -16.11 -5.84
C LEU A 171 1.39 -16.63 -7.27
N GLY A 172 0.19 -16.57 -7.82
CA GLY A 172 0.00 -16.84 -9.24
C GLY A 172 -0.87 -15.81 -9.93
N ASN A 173 -0.82 -15.80 -11.26
CA ASN A 173 -1.69 -14.99 -12.10
C ASN A 173 -2.49 -15.86 -13.09
N SER A 174 -3.79 -15.60 -13.27
CA SER A 174 -4.65 -16.36 -14.22
C SER A 174 -4.63 -17.88 -13.96
N ALA A 175 -4.32 -18.69 -14.98
CA ALA A 175 -4.04 -20.12 -14.83
C ALA A 175 -2.98 -20.43 -13.75
N GLY A 176 -1.98 -19.55 -13.61
CA GLY A 176 -0.99 -19.64 -12.54
C GLY A 176 -1.59 -19.38 -11.17
N ALA A 177 -2.59 -18.50 -11.05
CA ALA A 177 -3.32 -18.25 -9.80
C ALA A 177 -4.20 -19.45 -9.41
N GLN A 178 -4.83 -20.09 -10.38
CA GLN A 178 -5.54 -21.36 -10.18
C GLN A 178 -4.58 -22.45 -9.67
N LEU A 179 -3.42 -22.61 -10.31
CA LEU A 179 -2.39 -23.56 -9.90
C LEU A 179 -1.82 -23.23 -8.51
N ALA A 180 -1.51 -21.96 -8.25
CA ALA A 180 -1.01 -21.47 -6.98
C ALA A 180 -1.98 -21.77 -5.84
N THR A 181 -3.27 -21.49 -6.05
CA THR A 181 -4.32 -21.79 -5.09
C THR A 181 -4.42 -23.30 -4.87
N LEU A 182 -4.45 -24.12 -5.93
CA LEU A 182 -4.52 -25.58 -5.84
C LEU A 182 -3.32 -26.16 -5.06
N VAL A 183 -2.10 -25.71 -5.36
CA VAL A 183 -0.89 -26.12 -4.65
C VAL A 183 -0.97 -25.73 -3.17
N GLY A 184 -1.43 -24.51 -2.88
CA GLY A 184 -1.53 -23.97 -1.53
C GLY A 184 -2.53 -24.72 -0.65
N VAL A 185 -3.74 -24.99 -1.15
CA VAL A 185 -4.80 -25.70 -0.39
C VAL A 185 -4.55 -27.21 -0.28
N THR A 186 -3.61 -27.76 -1.04
CA THR A 186 -3.32 -29.21 -1.02
C THR A 186 -1.95 -29.54 -0.42
N GLY A 187 -1.39 -28.66 0.41
CA GLY A 187 -0.14 -28.93 1.13
C GLY A 187 -0.22 -30.22 1.96
N GLY A 188 0.68 -31.17 1.76
CA GLY A 188 0.63 -32.45 2.47
C GLY A 188 -0.48 -33.42 2.03
N SER A 189 -1.35 -33.04 1.07
CA SER A 189 -2.46 -33.89 0.60
C SER A 189 -1.98 -35.18 -0.07
N SER A 190 -2.60 -36.30 0.27
CA SER A 190 -2.34 -37.61 -0.34
C SER A 190 -2.70 -37.67 -1.83
N VAL A 191 -3.52 -36.73 -2.34
CA VAL A 191 -3.92 -36.66 -3.75
C VAL A 191 -2.70 -36.45 -4.65
N TYR A 192 -1.73 -35.64 -4.21
CA TYR A 192 -0.52 -35.31 -4.98
C TYR A 192 0.76 -35.86 -4.36
N ASN A 193 0.67 -36.48 -3.17
CA ASN A 193 1.78 -37.10 -2.46
C ASN A 193 1.65 -38.62 -2.49
N SER A 194 1.71 -39.21 -3.69
CA SER A 194 1.76 -40.68 -3.86
C SER A 194 3.04 -41.30 -3.29
N GLU A 195 4.08 -40.48 -3.05
CA GLU A 195 5.35 -40.85 -2.43
C GLU A 195 5.47 -40.20 -1.05
N ASN A 196 6.13 -40.89 -0.11
CA ASN A 196 6.38 -40.37 1.23
C ASN A 196 7.53 -39.34 1.22
N PHE A 197 7.23 -38.12 0.82
CA PHE A 197 8.22 -37.03 0.76
C PHE A 197 8.65 -36.59 2.17
N LYS A 198 9.96 -36.62 2.45
CA LYS A 198 10.52 -36.12 3.72
C LYS A 198 10.40 -34.61 3.91
N ILE A 199 10.26 -33.85 2.82
CA ILE A 199 10.26 -32.39 2.82
C ILE A 199 8.88 -31.91 2.44
N SER A 200 8.31 -31.06 3.29
CA SER A 200 6.96 -30.52 3.12
C SER A 200 6.83 -29.67 1.84
N ASP A 201 5.65 -29.71 1.23
CA ASP A 201 5.18 -28.82 0.16
C ASP A 201 4.08 -27.85 0.64
N SER A 202 3.81 -27.78 1.95
CA SER A 202 2.82 -26.86 2.52
C SER A 202 3.19 -25.42 2.20
N ILE A 203 2.18 -24.57 2.05
CA ILE A 203 2.31 -23.12 1.84
C ILE A 203 1.70 -22.41 3.05
N GLN A 204 2.19 -21.22 3.39
CA GLN A 204 1.71 -20.44 4.54
C GLN A 204 0.95 -19.17 4.15
N ALA A 205 0.91 -18.79 2.87
CA ALA A 205 -0.01 -17.77 2.35
C ALA A 205 -0.22 -17.93 0.84
N ILE A 206 -1.42 -17.61 0.36
CA ILE A 206 -1.81 -17.72 -1.05
C ILE A 206 -2.17 -16.34 -1.60
N ILE A 207 -1.66 -15.99 -2.78
CA ILE A 207 -2.09 -14.81 -3.53
C ILE A 207 -2.60 -15.26 -4.88
N ASN A 208 -3.90 -15.07 -5.09
CA ASN A 208 -4.59 -15.38 -6.33
C ASN A 208 -4.85 -14.07 -7.08
N VAL A 209 -4.14 -13.87 -8.20
CA VAL A 209 -4.38 -12.74 -9.10
C VAL A 209 -5.21 -13.23 -10.30
N ASP A 210 -6.51 -12.95 -10.25
CA ASP A 210 -7.47 -13.20 -11.32
C ASP A 210 -7.56 -14.66 -11.80
N GLY A 211 -7.50 -15.63 -10.88
CA GLY A 211 -7.63 -17.05 -11.17
C GLY A 211 -8.88 -17.69 -10.57
N ILE A 212 -9.56 -18.51 -11.36
CA ILE A 212 -10.68 -19.32 -10.87
C ILE A 212 -10.23 -20.29 -9.77
N VAL A 213 -11.15 -20.61 -8.86
CA VAL A 213 -10.92 -21.63 -7.82
C VAL A 213 -11.84 -22.84 -7.96
N SER A 214 -12.70 -22.85 -8.98
CA SER A 214 -13.52 -24.02 -9.32
C SER A 214 -13.85 -24.08 -10.81
N PHE A 215 -13.47 -25.20 -11.45
CA PHE A 215 -13.81 -25.49 -12.85
C PHE A 215 -15.26 -25.96 -13.01
N THR A 216 -15.87 -26.47 -11.95
CA THR A 216 -17.22 -27.06 -11.95
C THR A 216 -18.28 -26.10 -11.42
N HIS A 217 -17.91 -24.88 -11.02
CA HIS A 217 -18.85 -23.87 -10.55
C HIS A 217 -19.72 -23.34 -11.70
N PRO A 218 -21.00 -22.95 -11.46
CA PRO A 218 -21.86 -22.40 -12.51
C PRO A 218 -21.31 -21.15 -13.21
N GLU A 219 -20.49 -20.35 -12.52
CA GLU A 219 -19.82 -19.17 -13.08
C GLU A 219 -18.57 -19.51 -13.92
N SER A 220 -18.18 -20.78 -13.99
CA SER A 220 -17.00 -21.20 -14.76
C SER A 220 -17.29 -21.19 -16.26
N GLU A 221 -16.52 -20.40 -17.00
CA GLU A 221 -16.61 -20.28 -18.47
C GLU A 221 -15.46 -20.98 -19.20
N GLU A 222 -14.58 -21.69 -18.49
CA GLU A 222 -13.40 -22.34 -19.07
C GLU A 222 -13.78 -23.52 -19.98
N GLY A 223 -13.34 -23.47 -21.24
CA GLY A 223 -13.74 -24.42 -22.29
C GLY A 223 -12.57 -25.23 -22.84
N GLU A 224 -12.06 -24.85 -24.00
CA GLU A 224 -11.10 -25.67 -24.76
C GLU A 224 -9.70 -25.70 -24.15
N VAL A 225 -9.25 -24.59 -23.58
CA VAL A 225 -7.90 -24.46 -23.02
C VAL A 225 -7.78 -25.30 -21.75
N ALA A 226 -8.74 -25.16 -20.82
CA ALA A 226 -8.85 -26.02 -19.66
C ALA A 226 -9.06 -27.49 -20.04
N ALA A 227 -9.91 -27.81 -21.02
CA ALA A 227 -10.12 -29.20 -21.47
C ALA A 227 -8.82 -29.86 -21.97
N LYS A 228 -7.97 -29.13 -22.69
CA LYS A 228 -6.66 -29.66 -23.13
C LYS A 228 -5.77 -29.99 -21.93
N TRP A 229 -5.70 -29.08 -20.95
CA TRP A 229 -4.91 -29.31 -19.76
C TRP A 229 -5.48 -30.43 -18.89
N LEU A 230 -6.80 -30.50 -18.74
CA LEU A 230 -7.51 -31.48 -17.91
C LEU A 230 -7.69 -32.85 -18.57
N ASN A 231 -7.08 -33.07 -19.74
CA ASN A 231 -7.16 -34.32 -20.50
C ASN A 231 -8.60 -34.72 -20.85
N GLY A 232 -9.37 -33.78 -21.39
CA GLY A 232 -10.73 -33.99 -21.87
C GLY A 232 -11.71 -32.90 -21.41
N SER A 233 -12.84 -32.81 -22.10
CA SER A 233 -13.96 -31.96 -21.66
C SER A 233 -14.53 -32.43 -20.31
N LYS A 234 -15.35 -31.58 -19.67
CA LYS A 234 -16.02 -31.93 -18.40
C LYS A 234 -16.88 -33.20 -18.47
N TYR A 235 -17.34 -33.56 -19.67
CA TYR A 235 -18.11 -34.79 -19.90
C TYR A 235 -17.22 -36.01 -20.14
N GLN A 236 -16.03 -35.82 -20.71
CA GLN A 236 -15.08 -36.89 -21.00
C GLN A 236 -14.24 -37.26 -19.78
N ASN A 237 -13.85 -36.27 -18.96
CA ASN A 237 -12.99 -36.48 -17.80
C ASN A 237 -13.47 -35.66 -16.58
N PRO A 238 -14.69 -35.94 -16.06
CA PRO A 238 -15.26 -35.18 -14.94
C PRO A 238 -14.39 -35.28 -13.67
N LYS A 239 -13.62 -36.37 -13.52
CA LYS A 239 -12.70 -36.56 -12.40
C LYS A 239 -11.67 -35.43 -12.34
N ASN A 240 -10.95 -35.17 -13.44
CA ASN A 240 -9.91 -34.13 -13.45
C ASN A 240 -10.49 -32.73 -13.23
N TRP A 241 -11.67 -32.44 -13.78
CA TRP A 241 -12.33 -31.14 -13.57
C TRP A 241 -12.67 -30.89 -12.10
N LYS A 242 -13.12 -31.93 -11.39
CA LYS A 242 -13.36 -31.87 -9.94
C LYS A 242 -12.05 -31.81 -9.16
N GLU A 243 -11.12 -32.72 -9.42
CA GLU A 243 -9.86 -32.86 -8.67
C GLU A 243 -8.95 -31.63 -8.83
N ALA A 244 -9.02 -30.94 -9.98
CA ALA A 244 -8.25 -29.73 -10.24
C ALA A 244 -8.89 -28.44 -9.70
N SER A 245 -10.05 -28.50 -9.04
CA SER A 245 -10.73 -27.33 -8.49
C SER A 245 -10.27 -27.07 -7.05
N PRO A 246 -9.49 -26.00 -6.76
CA PRO A 246 -9.01 -25.68 -5.42
C PRO A 246 -10.10 -25.68 -4.34
N LEU A 247 -11.29 -25.18 -4.68
CA LEU A 247 -12.44 -25.05 -3.76
C LEU A 247 -12.79 -26.37 -3.04
N ASN A 248 -12.53 -27.52 -3.67
CA ASN A 248 -12.82 -28.84 -3.08
C ASN A 248 -11.89 -29.25 -1.93
N TYR A 249 -10.83 -28.47 -1.67
CA TYR A 249 -9.83 -28.75 -0.63
C TYR A 249 -9.71 -27.63 0.40
N VAL A 250 -10.60 -26.63 0.34
CA VAL A 250 -10.60 -25.51 1.29
C VAL A 250 -11.22 -26.00 2.60
N ASP A 251 -10.42 -26.03 3.65
CA ASP A 251 -10.82 -26.40 5.00
C ASP A 251 -10.15 -25.50 6.06
N ALA A 252 -10.26 -25.89 7.34
CA ALA A 252 -9.68 -25.16 8.48
C ALA A 252 -8.15 -25.01 8.46
N ASN A 253 -7.44 -25.81 7.65
CA ASN A 253 -5.99 -25.74 7.49
C ASN A 253 -5.58 -24.91 6.27
N THR A 254 -6.54 -24.28 5.58
CA THR A 254 -6.24 -23.44 4.41
C THR A 254 -5.38 -22.24 4.84
N PRO A 255 -4.31 -21.90 4.10
CA PRO A 255 -3.52 -20.73 4.40
C PRO A 255 -4.32 -19.42 4.23
N PRO A 256 -3.95 -18.34 4.93
CA PRO A 256 -4.45 -17.00 4.62
C PRO A 256 -4.36 -16.72 3.12
N THR A 257 -5.41 -16.11 2.56
CA THR A 257 -5.55 -15.97 1.09
C THR A 257 -5.94 -14.55 0.70
N LEU A 258 -5.18 -13.97 -0.23
CA LEU A 258 -5.49 -12.71 -0.89
C LEU A 258 -6.01 -12.96 -2.30
N PHE A 259 -7.10 -12.30 -2.68
CA PHE A 259 -7.63 -12.23 -4.04
C PHE A 259 -7.44 -10.83 -4.63
N ILE A 260 -6.71 -10.71 -5.73
CA ILE A 260 -6.61 -9.46 -6.52
C ILE A 260 -7.25 -9.71 -7.88
N ASN A 261 -8.21 -8.86 -8.26
CA ASN A 261 -9.15 -9.19 -9.32
C ASN A 261 -9.25 -8.09 -10.36
N SER A 262 -9.48 -8.51 -11.59
CA SER A 262 -9.94 -7.63 -12.65
C SER A 262 -11.44 -7.33 -12.50
N THR A 263 -11.97 -6.48 -13.37
CA THR A 263 -13.41 -6.25 -13.44
C THR A 263 -14.18 -7.35 -14.19
N GLN A 264 -13.51 -8.41 -14.68
CA GLN A 264 -14.14 -9.47 -15.48
C GLN A 264 -14.67 -10.63 -14.62
N PRO A 265 -16.01 -10.80 -14.49
CA PRO A 265 -16.59 -11.78 -13.56
C PRO A 265 -16.18 -13.24 -13.82
N ARG A 266 -15.92 -13.60 -15.07
CA ARG A 266 -15.58 -14.98 -15.49
C ARG A 266 -14.34 -15.58 -14.82
N PHE A 267 -13.46 -14.74 -14.25
CA PHE A 267 -12.27 -15.20 -13.54
C PHE A 267 -12.48 -15.42 -12.04
N HIS A 268 -13.69 -15.18 -11.54
CA HIS A 268 -14.00 -15.25 -10.11
C HIS A 268 -14.73 -16.54 -9.72
N ALA A 269 -14.84 -17.52 -10.63
CA ALA A 269 -15.65 -18.71 -10.42
C ALA A 269 -15.24 -19.48 -9.13
N GLY A 270 -16.20 -19.59 -8.20
CA GLY A 270 -16.05 -20.26 -6.91
C GLY A 270 -15.35 -19.42 -5.82
N ARG A 271 -14.92 -18.19 -6.12
CA ARG A 271 -14.19 -17.33 -5.17
C ARG A 271 -15.04 -16.96 -3.96
N VAL A 272 -16.31 -16.58 -4.20
CA VAL A 272 -17.25 -16.20 -3.13
C VAL A 272 -17.47 -17.38 -2.16
N ASP A 273 -17.61 -18.59 -2.70
CA ASP A 273 -17.74 -19.81 -1.89
C ASP A 273 -16.47 -20.07 -1.08
N MET A 274 -15.28 -19.93 -1.68
CA MET A 274 -14.01 -20.08 -0.97
C MET A 274 -13.90 -19.06 0.17
N ILE A 275 -14.21 -17.78 -0.07
CA ILE A 275 -14.21 -16.74 0.96
C ILE A 275 -15.19 -17.09 2.10
N SER A 276 -16.38 -17.60 1.76
CA SER A 276 -17.34 -18.05 2.76
C SER A 276 -16.77 -19.13 3.67
N ILE A 277 -16.09 -20.13 3.11
CA ILE A 277 -15.43 -21.20 3.88
C ILE A 277 -14.27 -20.64 4.72
N LEU A 278 -13.45 -19.74 4.17
CA LEU A 278 -12.34 -19.11 4.90
C LEU A 278 -12.87 -18.32 6.12
N ASN A 279 -13.94 -17.54 5.93
CA ASN A 279 -14.58 -16.78 7.01
C ASN A 279 -15.17 -17.70 8.09
N GLN A 280 -15.84 -18.79 7.69
CA GLN A 280 -16.39 -19.77 8.62
C GLN A 280 -15.31 -20.44 9.48
N ASN A 281 -14.09 -20.59 8.95
CA ASN A 281 -12.95 -21.16 9.66
C ASN A 281 -12.06 -20.09 10.32
N HIS A 282 -12.47 -18.82 10.34
CA HIS A 282 -11.70 -17.70 10.89
C HIS A 282 -10.31 -17.53 10.26
N ILE A 283 -10.17 -17.84 8.97
CA ILE A 283 -8.93 -17.71 8.22
C ILE A 283 -8.88 -16.33 7.58
N TYR A 284 -7.81 -15.59 7.86
CA TYR A 284 -7.61 -14.25 7.32
C TYR A 284 -7.61 -14.25 5.78
N ASN A 285 -8.40 -13.37 5.19
CA ASN A 285 -8.48 -13.21 3.75
C ASN A 285 -8.77 -11.75 3.36
N GLU A 286 -8.33 -11.38 2.16
CA GLU A 286 -8.50 -10.05 1.57
C GLU A 286 -9.01 -10.16 0.13
N VAL A 287 -9.80 -9.18 -0.31
CA VAL A 287 -10.29 -9.10 -1.68
C VAL A 287 -10.13 -7.67 -2.18
N HIS A 288 -9.34 -7.51 -3.23
CA HIS A 288 -9.16 -6.24 -3.93
C HIS A 288 -9.58 -6.39 -5.39
N THR A 289 -10.43 -5.49 -5.87
CA THR A 289 -10.78 -5.39 -7.30
C THR A 289 -10.18 -4.10 -7.83
N ILE A 290 -9.35 -4.19 -8.87
CA ILE A 290 -8.77 -2.99 -9.48
C ILE A 290 -9.71 -2.53 -10.60
N PRO A 291 -10.29 -1.32 -10.52
CA PRO A 291 -11.26 -0.85 -11.50
C PRO A 291 -10.62 -0.70 -12.90
N ASP A 292 -11.47 -0.79 -13.93
CA ASP A 292 -11.12 -0.56 -15.34
C ASP A 292 -9.95 -1.42 -15.86
N THR A 293 -9.90 -2.69 -15.45
CA THR A 293 -8.80 -3.60 -15.79
C THR A 293 -9.20 -4.70 -16.78
N PRO A 294 -8.35 -5.00 -17.77
CA PRO A 294 -8.44 -6.25 -18.52
C PRO A 294 -7.92 -7.40 -17.66
N HIS A 295 -8.18 -8.65 -18.05
CA HIS A 295 -7.67 -9.83 -17.35
C HIS A 295 -6.18 -9.74 -17.04
N SER A 296 -5.33 -9.47 -18.03
CA SER A 296 -3.87 -9.48 -17.87
C SER A 296 -3.28 -8.18 -17.32
N PHE A 297 -4.00 -7.49 -16.44
CA PHE A 297 -3.63 -6.17 -15.92
C PHE A 297 -2.28 -6.13 -15.20
N TRP A 298 -1.90 -7.21 -14.50
CA TRP A 298 -0.65 -7.28 -13.73
C TRP A 298 0.62 -7.16 -14.58
N LEU A 299 0.53 -7.28 -15.90
CA LEU A 299 1.67 -7.09 -16.82
C LEU A 299 1.84 -5.64 -17.29
N MET A 300 0.99 -4.72 -16.82
CA MET A 300 0.95 -3.34 -17.30
C MET A 300 0.92 -2.34 -16.13
N GLN A 301 1.64 -1.24 -16.29
CA GLN A 301 1.48 -0.07 -15.43
C GLN A 301 0.19 0.69 -15.81
N PRO A 302 -0.52 1.29 -14.82
CA PRO A 302 -0.19 1.37 -13.38
C PRO A 302 -0.69 0.17 -12.55
N TRP A 303 -1.40 -0.78 -13.15
CA TRP A 303 -2.06 -1.86 -12.40
C TRP A 303 -1.07 -2.83 -11.74
N PHE A 304 0.12 -3.03 -12.33
CA PHE A 304 1.21 -3.76 -11.71
C PHE A 304 1.56 -3.20 -10.32
N ASN A 305 1.70 -1.88 -10.18
CA ASN A 305 2.03 -1.25 -8.91
C ASN A 305 0.99 -1.59 -7.83
N LYS A 306 -0.31 -1.46 -8.15
CA LYS A 306 -1.39 -1.84 -7.22
C LYS A 306 -1.34 -3.33 -6.86
N THR A 307 -1.10 -4.18 -7.86
CA THR A 307 -0.99 -5.64 -7.65
C THR A 307 0.16 -5.97 -6.70
N ALA A 308 1.32 -5.38 -6.94
CA ALA A 308 2.52 -5.58 -6.14
C ALA A 308 2.35 -5.04 -4.72
N GLN A 309 1.73 -3.86 -4.57
CA GLN A 309 1.45 -3.23 -3.28
C GLN A 309 0.48 -4.05 -2.41
N TYR A 310 -0.68 -4.45 -2.95
CA TYR A 310 -1.62 -5.30 -2.20
C TYR A 310 -0.98 -6.62 -1.79
N SER A 311 -0.22 -7.23 -2.71
CA SER A 311 0.48 -8.48 -2.44
C SER A 311 1.54 -8.32 -1.35
N LEU A 312 2.32 -7.23 -1.37
CA LEU A 312 3.34 -6.95 -0.35
C LEU A 312 2.73 -6.67 1.02
N ALA A 313 1.69 -5.83 1.08
CA ALA A 313 0.99 -5.50 2.32
C ALA A 313 0.42 -6.76 3.01
N PHE A 314 -0.25 -7.61 2.23
CA PHE A 314 -0.76 -8.89 2.71
C PHE A 314 0.36 -9.80 3.24
N LEU A 315 1.45 -10.00 2.49
CA LEU A 315 2.54 -10.87 2.95
C LEU A 315 3.26 -10.30 4.17
N ASP A 316 3.45 -8.98 4.24
CA ASP A 316 4.05 -8.33 5.41
C ASP A 316 3.19 -8.57 6.64
N ARG A 317 1.86 -8.47 6.50
CA ARG A 317 0.91 -8.83 7.56
C ARG A 317 1.03 -10.28 7.98
N ILE A 318 1.17 -11.23 7.05
CA ILE A 318 1.22 -12.67 7.39
C ILE A 318 2.59 -13.09 7.96
N PHE A 319 3.69 -12.65 7.34
CA PHE A 319 5.02 -13.19 7.62
C PHE A 319 5.93 -12.27 8.44
N LYS A 320 5.72 -10.97 8.35
CA LYS A 320 6.43 -9.98 9.15
C LYS A 320 5.63 -9.59 10.40
N ALA A 321 4.59 -10.34 10.77
CA ALA A 321 3.76 -10.15 11.97
C ALA A 321 4.53 -10.10 13.32
N GLU A 322 5.82 -10.46 13.36
CA GLU A 322 6.65 -10.14 14.53
C GLU A 322 6.80 -8.61 14.74
N ASP A 323 6.58 -7.80 13.69
CA ASP A 323 6.44 -6.34 13.73
C ASP A 323 5.00 -5.86 14.08
N SER A 324 4.02 -6.78 14.21
CA SER A 324 2.59 -6.48 14.33
C SER A 324 1.98 -6.75 15.71
N LYS A 325 2.80 -7.01 16.73
CA LYS A 325 2.35 -7.15 18.12
C LYS A 325 3.13 -6.23 19.03
N VAL A 326 2.46 -5.72 20.06
CA VAL A 326 3.13 -5.03 21.16
C VAL A 326 4.03 -6.04 21.87
N TYR A 327 5.35 -5.84 21.83
CA TYR A 327 6.29 -6.79 22.46
C TYR A 327 6.58 -6.46 23.91
N ARG A 328 6.23 -5.25 24.36
CA ARG A 328 6.39 -4.78 25.74
C ARG A 328 5.38 -3.70 26.06
N GLU A 329 4.80 -3.80 27.25
CA GLU A 329 3.99 -2.75 27.84
C GLU A 329 4.72 -2.13 29.03
N ILE A 330 4.56 -0.83 29.21
CA ILE A 330 5.13 -0.05 30.32
C ILE A 330 4.05 0.89 30.84
N LYS A 331 3.89 0.96 32.15
CA LYS A 331 2.98 1.89 32.80
C LYS A 331 3.74 3.06 33.43
N VAL A 332 3.27 4.27 33.18
CA VAL A 332 3.82 5.50 33.77
C VAL A 332 2.77 6.13 34.66
N ALA A 333 3.12 6.42 35.92
CA ALA A 333 2.22 7.05 36.88
C ALA A 333 3.00 7.88 37.91
N LEU A 334 2.58 9.14 38.12
CA LEU A 334 3.23 10.05 39.08
C LEU A 334 3.08 9.58 40.54
N ASP A 335 2.00 8.87 40.86
CA ASP A 335 1.68 8.34 42.19
C ASP A 335 2.50 7.10 42.59
N GLY A 336 3.39 6.62 41.72
CA GLY A 336 4.20 5.41 41.94
C GLY A 336 3.48 4.09 41.65
N SER A 337 2.25 4.12 41.13
CA SER A 337 1.48 2.90 40.77
C SER A 337 1.79 2.32 39.37
N GLY A 338 2.85 2.83 38.73
CA GLY A 338 3.37 2.38 37.44
C GLY A 338 4.85 1.95 37.53
N ASP A 339 5.38 1.41 36.44
CA ASP A 339 6.79 0.99 36.33
C ASP A 339 7.74 2.19 36.39
N PHE A 340 7.29 3.34 35.93
CA PHE A 340 8.02 4.61 35.99
C PHE A 340 7.11 5.75 36.46
N ASN A 341 7.72 6.81 36.98
CA ASN A 341 7.08 8.08 37.29
C ASN A 341 7.46 9.21 36.32
N SER A 342 8.18 8.87 35.24
CA SER A 342 8.62 9.80 34.20
C SER A 342 8.48 9.15 32.83
N ILE A 343 7.93 9.91 31.87
CA ILE A 343 7.75 9.46 30.49
C ILE A 343 9.11 9.29 29.82
N GLN A 344 10.04 10.24 30.02
CA GLN A 344 11.38 10.17 29.42
C GLN A 344 12.14 8.90 29.87
N LYS A 345 12.06 8.55 31.17
CA LYS A 345 12.70 7.34 31.69
C LYS A 345 12.09 6.07 31.12
N ALA A 346 10.76 6.03 30.94
CA ALA A 346 10.08 4.90 30.31
C ALA A 346 10.58 4.69 28.87
N ILE A 347 10.64 5.75 28.06
CA ILE A 347 11.17 5.71 26.69
C ILE A 347 12.63 5.25 26.69
N ALA A 348 13.47 5.81 27.55
CA ALA A 348 14.89 5.45 27.64
C ALA A 348 15.11 3.96 27.96
N SER A 349 14.21 3.36 28.76
CA SER A 349 14.27 1.94 29.16
C SER A 349 13.92 0.94 28.05
N THR A 350 13.39 1.41 26.92
CA THR A 350 13.03 0.57 25.78
C THR A 350 14.27 0.13 25.00
N ARG A 351 14.17 -0.93 24.20
CA ARG A 351 15.31 -1.42 23.41
C ARG A 351 15.56 -0.51 22.20
N ASP A 352 16.81 -0.13 21.99
CA ASP A 352 17.23 0.55 20.77
C ASP A 352 16.98 -0.35 19.55
N LEU A 353 16.40 0.23 18.49
CA LEU A 353 16.00 -0.48 17.29
C LEU A 353 15.08 -1.68 17.60
N GLY A 354 14.14 -1.47 18.54
CA GLY A 354 13.20 -2.48 19.03
C GLY A 354 12.51 -3.26 17.90
N PRO A 355 12.20 -4.56 18.10
CA PRO A 355 11.69 -5.43 17.05
C PRO A 355 10.22 -5.16 16.69
N ALA A 356 9.43 -4.51 17.55
CA ALA A 356 8.02 -4.21 17.33
C ALA A 356 7.59 -3.01 18.19
N TYR A 357 6.29 -2.79 18.40
CA TYR A 357 5.80 -1.69 19.24
C TYR A 357 6.07 -1.91 20.74
N VAL A 358 6.49 -0.84 21.44
CA VAL A 358 6.38 -0.73 22.90
C VAL A 358 5.21 0.17 23.22
N LYS A 359 4.25 -0.32 24.02
CA LYS A 359 3.12 0.48 24.50
C LYS A 359 3.45 1.07 25.86
N ILE A 360 3.50 2.39 25.95
CA ILE A 360 3.71 3.15 27.18
C ILE A 360 2.36 3.76 27.57
N TYR A 361 1.68 3.12 28.52
CA TYR A 361 0.42 3.61 29.07
C TYR A 361 0.67 4.64 30.17
N VAL A 362 0.17 5.86 30.01
CA VAL A 362 0.41 6.99 30.92
C VAL A 362 -0.86 7.30 31.67
N LYS A 363 -0.82 7.21 33.01
CA LYS A 363 -1.93 7.60 33.86
C LYS A 363 -2.15 9.10 33.88
N ASN A 364 -3.35 9.53 34.27
CA ASN A 364 -3.68 10.94 34.45
C ASN A 364 -2.67 11.64 35.39
N GLY A 365 -2.23 12.83 34.99
CA GLY A 365 -1.21 13.61 35.67
C GLY A 365 -0.64 14.73 34.80
N ILE A 366 -0.01 15.70 35.45
CA ILE A 366 0.75 16.77 34.79
C ILE A 366 2.23 16.41 34.84
N TYR A 367 2.78 16.04 33.69
CA TYR A 367 4.15 15.61 33.48
C TYR A 367 4.98 16.81 33.00
N LYS A 368 5.62 17.52 33.94
CA LYS A 368 6.54 18.62 33.63
C LYS A 368 7.90 18.06 33.20
N GLU A 369 7.99 17.65 31.94
CA GLU A 369 9.15 16.99 31.34
C GLU A 369 9.42 17.54 29.94
N LYS A 370 10.71 17.66 29.59
CA LYS A 370 11.14 17.80 28.20
C LYS A 370 11.40 16.42 27.64
N ILE A 371 10.61 16.00 26.66
CA ILE A 371 10.57 14.62 26.19
C ILE A 371 11.17 14.52 24.79
N GLU A 372 12.08 13.57 24.61
CA GLU A 372 12.68 13.22 23.33
C GLU A 372 12.54 11.72 23.08
N VAL A 373 12.08 11.38 21.87
CA VAL A 373 12.10 10.04 21.28
C VAL A 373 13.19 10.03 20.22
N PRO A 374 14.44 9.64 20.55
CA PRO A 374 15.55 9.65 19.61
C PRO A 374 15.32 8.75 18.40
N ALA A 375 16.03 9.00 17.30
CA ALA A 375 15.89 8.25 16.03
C ALA A 375 16.06 6.72 16.17
N TRP A 376 16.87 6.26 17.14
CA TRP A 376 17.07 4.83 17.40
C TRP A 376 15.97 4.21 18.28
N LYS A 377 15.06 4.99 18.87
CA LYS A 377 13.88 4.53 19.61
C LYS A 377 12.66 4.50 18.69
N ARG A 378 12.60 3.50 17.81
CA ARG A 378 11.48 3.30 16.86
C ARG A 378 10.29 2.57 17.49
N LYS A 379 9.10 2.72 16.89
CA LYS A 379 7.86 2.00 17.27
C LYS A 379 7.47 2.20 18.74
N ILE A 380 7.49 3.45 19.19
CA ILE A 380 7.02 3.81 20.54
C ILE A 380 5.57 4.27 20.43
N ALA A 381 4.68 3.66 21.20
CA ALA A 381 3.29 4.06 21.33
C ALA A 381 3.03 4.65 22.71
N LEU A 382 2.73 5.96 22.80
CA LEU A 382 2.42 6.66 24.04
C LEU A 382 0.89 6.82 24.17
N ILE A 383 0.28 6.07 25.09
CA ILE A 383 -1.18 6.00 25.23
C ILE A 383 -1.58 6.61 26.57
N GLY A 384 -2.25 7.75 26.56
CA GLY A 384 -2.76 8.36 27.77
C GLY A 384 -4.04 7.68 28.28
N GLU A 385 -4.22 7.71 29.59
CA GLU A 385 -5.46 7.30 30.27
C GLU A 385 -6.64 8.18 29.84
N SER A 386 -6.40 9.47 29.60
CA SER A 386 -7.37 10.37 29.02
C SER A 386 -6.72 11.59 28.37
N ARG A 387 -7.33 12.07 27.29
CA ARG A 387 -6.88 13.24 26.53
C ARG A 387 -6.67 14.47 27.41
N ASP A 388 -7.61 14.74 28.31
CA ASP A 388 -7.61 15.94 29.15
C ASP A 388 -6.93 15.75 30.51
N GLY A 389 -6.68 14.50 30.93
CA GLY A 389 -6.06 14.18 32.22
C GLY A 389 -4.57 13.88 32.14
N VAL A 390 -4.04 13.48 30.98
CA VAL A 390 -2.59 13.29 30.75
C VAL A 390 -2.01 14.50 30.04
N ILE A 391 -1.22 15.31 30.74
CA ILE A 391 -0.69 16.58 30.21
C ILE A 391 0.83 16.56 30.27
N LEU A 392 1.48 16.53 29.11
CA LEU A 392 2.92 16.72 28.94
C LEU A 392 3.18 18.22 28.81
N VAL A 393 3.97 18.81 29.69
CA VAL A 393 4.13 20.28 29.75
C VAL A 393 5.57 20.75 29.91
N ASN A 394 5.92 21.79 29.16
CA ASN A 394 7.16 22.55 29.30
C ASN A 394 6.90 24.06 29.06
N ASP A 395 7.90 24.90 29.33
CA ASP A 395 7.88 26.36 29.19
C ASP A 395 9.18 26.89 28.53
N ASP A 396 9.83 26.08 27.70
CA ASP A 396 11.00 26.50 26.94
C ASP A 396 10.59 27.35 25.73
N TYR A 397 11.40 28.36 25.41
CA TYR A 397 11.14 29.29 24.32
C TYR A 397 12.46 29.79 23.70
N SER A 398 12.40 30.24 22.46
CA SER A 398 13.54 30.81 21.74
C SER A 398 14.09 32.04 22.48
N GLY A 399 15.35 31.98 22.89
CA GLY A 399 16.03 33.00 23.71
C GLY A 399 16.12 32.66 25.20
N LYS A 400 15.43 31.62 25.69
CA LYS A 400 15.58 31.14 27.08
C LYS A 400 16.94 30.45 27.23
N VAL A 401 17.64 30.74 28.32
CA VAL A 401 18.88 30.03 28.67
C VAL A 401 18.50 28.74 29.40
N ASP A 402 18.96 27.60 28.88
CA ASP A 402 18.83 26.31 29.56
C ASP A 402 19.63 26.34 30.87
N SER A 403 18.96 26.11 31.99
CA SER A 403 19.56 26.21 33.32
C SER A 403 20.63 25.14 33.60
N VAL A 404 20.66 24.05 32.84
CA VAL A 404 21.57 22.91 33.03
C VAL A 404 22.75 23.02 32.07
N SER A 405 22.51 23.22 30.78
CA SER A 405 23.56 23.24 29.75
C SER A 405 24.16 24.64 29.53
N GLY A 406 23.46 25.71 29.96
CA GLY A 406 23.83 27.09 29.67
C GLY A 406 23.60 27.50 28.20
N THR A 407 23.07 26.63 27.36
CA THR A 407 22.79 26.94 25.95
C THR A 407 21.51 27.76 25.81
N VAL A 408 21.50 28.73 24.90
CA VAL A 408 20.28 29.47 24.56
C VAL A 408 19.41 28.61 23.64
N HIS A 409 18.17 28.37 24.05
CA HIS A 409 17.19 27.71 23.19
C HIS A 409 16.90 28.56 21.95
N ASN A 410 16.78 27.90 20.81
CA ASN A 410 16.11 28.42 19.63
C ASN A 410 14.75 27.71 19.44
N THR A 411 14.00 28.10 18.41
CA THR A 411 12.73 27.45 18.01
C THR A 411 12.82 25.92 18.06
N PHE A 412 13.80 25.33 17.39
CA PHE A 412 13.94 23.87 17.23
C PHE A 412 14.28 23.12 18.52
N THR A 413 14.78 23.82 19.53
CA THR A 413 15.13 23.26 20.86
C THR A 413 14.12 23.62 21.96
N SER A 414 13.09 24.41 21.65
CA SER A 414 12.08 24.87 22.62
C SER A 414 10.95 23.86 22.89
N TYR A 415 11.00 22.69 22.26
CA TYR A 415 9.93 21.69 22.28
C TYR A 415 9.58 21.18 23.69
N THR A 416 8.31 20.80 23.89
CA THR A 416 7.89 19.93 24.99
C THR A 416 8.13 18.47 24.62
N LEU A 417 7.69 18.03 23.43
CA LEU A 417 7.92 16.69 22.90
C LEU A 417 8.62 16.77 21.54
N LYS A 418 9.76 16.09 21.40
CA LYS A 418 10.44 15.87 20.12
C LYS A 418 10.45 14.40 19.73
N VAL A 419 10.03 14.09 18.51
CA VAL A 419 9.92 12.72 17.98
C VAL A 419 10.80 12.57 16.75
N GLU A 420 11.95 11.92 16.90
CA GLU A 420 12.84 11.54 15.80
C GLU A 420 12.71 10.06 15.43
N GLY A 421 12.24 9.23 16.36
CA GLY A 421 11.99 7.81 16.14
C GLY A 421 10.93 7.56 15.06
N LEU A 422 11.20 6.58 14.20
CA LEU A 422 10.25 6.13 13.18
C LEU A 422 9.06 5.40 13.79
N ASP A 423 7.90 5.44 13.11
CA ASP A 423 6.70 4.70 13.50
C ASP A 423 6.21 5.07 14.92
N PHE A 424 6.26 6.35 15.26
CA PHE A 424 5.77 6.84 16.55
C PHE A 424 4.23 6.92 16.56
N TYR A 425 3.63 6.57 17.69
CA TYR A 425 2.20 6.69 17.91
C TYR A 425 1.90 7.39 19.24
N ALA A 426 0.97 8.35 19.25
CA ALA A 426 0.44 8.96 20.46
C ALA A 426 -1.08 9.01 20.42
N GLU A 427 -1.71 8.71 21.56
CA GLU A 427 -3.16 8.74 21.69
C GLU A 427 -3.63 9.20 23.07
N ASN A 428 -4.77 9.90 23.11
CA ASN A 428 -5.47 10.26 24.34
C ASN A 428 -4.59 11.02 25.35
N LEU A 429 -3.86 12.04 24.88
CA LEU A 429 -3.04 12.89 25.74
C LEU A 429 -2.98 14.34 25.25
N THR A 430 -2.48 15.23 26.10
CA THR A 430 -2.22 16.64 25.80
C THR A 430 -0.72 16.91 25.79
N ILE A 431 -0.22 17.60 24.76
CA ILE A 431 1.15 18.10 24.63
C ILE A 431 1.08 19.63 24.67
N GLN A 432 1.74 20.26 25.63
CA GLN A 432 1.61 21.69 25.86
C GLN A 432 2.96 22.38 26.03
N ASN A 433 3.12 23.53 25.37
CA ASN A 433 4.07 24.55 25.77
C ASN A 433 3.31 25.74 26.35
N THR A 434 3.59 26.13 27.59
CA THR A 434 2.83 27.19 28.28
C THR A 434 3.34 28.59 27.98
N TRP A 435 4.44 28.75 27.24
CA TRP A 435 5.03 30.06 26.97
C TRP A 435 4.30 30.80 25.84
N CYS A 436 3.75 31.97 26.16
CA CYS A 436 2.93 32.78 25.25
C CYS A 436 3.32 34.27 25.21
N ASP A 437 4.35 34.68 25.95
CA ASP A 437 4.68 36.11 26.10
C ASP A 437 5.43 36.68 24.89
N ARG A 438 6.51 36.01 24.45
CA ARG A 438 7.35 36.44 23.32
C ARG A 438 8.17 35.31 22.72
N GLY A 439 8.39 35.36 21.42
CA GLY A 439 9.23 34.40 20.71
C GLY A 439 8.57 33.03 20.53
N GLN A 440 9.24 32.18 19.76
CA GLN A 440 8.76 30.85 19.37
C GLN A 440 8.83 29.87 20.55
N ALA A 441 7.80 29.05 20.74
CA ALA A 441 7.73 28.07 21.81
C ALA A 441 6.98 26.80 21.34
N VAL A 442 7.75 25.79 20.96
CA VAL A 442 7.22 24.57 20.33
C VAL A 442 6.60 23.65 21.38
N ALA A 443 5.40 23.15 21.15
CA ALA A 443 4.81 22.07 21.94
C ALA A 443 5.23 20.71 21.39
N LEU A 444 5.06 20.51 20.08
CA LEU A 444 5.39 19.27 19.39
C LEU A 444 6.38 19.51 18.24
N HIS A 445 7.47 18.77 18.22
CA HIS A 445 8.44 18.71 17.12
C HIS A 445 8.51 17.27 16.58
N THR A 446 8.03 17.04 15.35
CA THR A 446 8.22 15.75 14.66
C THR A 446 9.37 15.84 13.66
N ALA A 447 10.22 14.82 13.63
CA ALA A 447 11.38 14.69 12.75
C ALA A 447 11.63 13.24 12.30
N GLY A 448 10.82 12.29 12.78
CA GLY A 448 10.77 10.91 12.30
C GLY A 448 9.58 10.64 11.38
N ASP A 449 9.77 9.80 10.37
CA ASP A 449 8.74 9.40 9.43
C ASP A 449 7.70 8.46 10.07
N ARG A 450 6.48 8.48 9.52
CA ARG A 450 5.32 7.66 9.92
C ARG A 450 4.84 7.88 11.35
N SER A 451 4.76 9.14 11.77
CA SER A 451 4.23 9.51 13.09
C SER A 451 2.71 9.66 13.08
N ILE A 452 2.01 9.15 14.09
CA ILE A 452 0.55 9.25 14.23
C ILE A 452 0.19 9.88 15.58
N PHE A 453 -0.70 10.87 15.56
CA PHE A 453 -1.32 11.47 16.73
C PHE A 453 -2.83 11.33 16.60
N ASN A 454 -3.45 10.56 17.49
CA ASN A 454 -4.89 10.30 17.47
C ASN A 454 -5.55 10.83 18.74
N ASN A 455 -6.64 11.59 18.61
CA ASN A 455 -7.37 12.16 19.75
C ASN A 455 -6.46 12.89 20.76
N CYS A 456 -5.49 13.65 20.26
CA CYS A 456 -4.55 14.43 21.08
C CYS A 456 -4.94 15.91 21.14
N ARG A 457 -4.51 16.59 22.20
CA ARG A 457 -4.52 18.06 22.26
C ARG A 457 -3.11 18.59 22.14
N ILE A 458 -2.87 19.57 21.29
CA ILE A 458 -1.55 20.17 21.12
C ILE A 458 -1.69 21.69 21.30
N LEU A 459 -1.17 22.17 22.43
CA LEU A 459 -1.47 23.50 22.96
C LEU A 459 -0.21 24.35 23.01
N GLY A 460 -0.27 25.54 22.47
CA GLY A 460 0.85 26.48 22.50
C GLY A 460 0.43 27.86 22.00
N CYS A 461 1.43 28.70 21.73
CA CYS A 461 1.23 30.01 21.16
C CYS A 461 1.92 30.15 19.81
N GLN A 462 3.08 30.80 19.73
CA GLN A 462 3.81 30.92 18.46
C GLN A 462 4.59 29.63 18.20
N ASP A 463 4.48 29.08 16.99
CA ASP A 463 5.19 27.87 16.55
C ASP A 463 4.79 26.58 17.32
N THR A 464 3.50 26.39 17.66
CA THR A 464 3.01 25.25 18.47
C THR A 464 3.44 23.87 17.92
N VAL A 465 3.25 23.60 16.63
CA VAL A 465 3.52 22.31 15.98
C VAL A 465 4.55 22.48 14.88
N TYR A 466 5.73 21.90 15.08
CA TYR A 466 6.79 21.84 14.08
C TYR A 466 6.87 20.45 13.45
N THR A 467 6.59 20.34 12.16
CA THR A 467 6.73 19.09 11.40
C THR A 467 7.94 19.14 10.46
N ALA A 468 9.07 18.63 10.92
CA ALA A 468 10.37 18.70 10.26
C ALA A 468 10.66 17.51 9.33
N GLY A 469 11.55 17.75 8.38
CA GLY A 469 12.10 16.73 7.47
C GLY A 469 11.37 16.67 6.14
N GLU A 470 12.15 16.68 5.06
CA GLU A 470 11.70 16.32 3.71
C GLU A 470 11.28 14.85 3.70
N ASP A 471 10.17 14.55 3.02
CA ASP A 471 9.56 13.23 2.89
C ASP A 471 9.09 12.54 4.18
N ASN A 472 9.29 13.16 5.35
CA ASN A 472 8.67 12.71 6.59
C ASN A 472 7.15 12.86 6.50
N ARG A 473 6.43 11.86 7.02
CA ARG A 473 4.97 11.83 7.02
C ARG A 473 4.40 11.79 8.42
N VAL A 474 3.36 12.59 8.63
CA VAL A 474 2.68 12.71 9.93
C VAL A 474 1.18 12.70 9.72
N LEU A 475 0.47 11.90 10.52
CA LEU A 475 -0.99 11.89 10.59
C LEU A 475 -1.46 12.48 11.92
N PHE A 476 -2.34 13.46 11.85
CA PHE A 476 -3.14 13.96 12.98
C PHE A 476 -4.60 13.61 12.72
N GLU A 477 -5.20 12.83 13.61
CA GLU A 477 -6.58 12.38 13.49
C GLU A 477 -7.35 12.74 14.76
N ASN A 478 -8.54 13.34 14.62
CA ASN A 478 -9.38 13.74 15.76
C ASN A 478 -8.68 14.65 16.78
N CYS A 479 -7.68 15.41 16.36
CA CYS A 479 -6.88 16.24 17.26
C CYS A 479 -7.45 17.64 17.45
N TYR A 480 -7.11 18.26 18.57
CA TYR A 480 -7.34 19.69 18.81
C TYR A 480 -5.99 20.40 18.86
N ILE A 481 -5.79 21.42 18.04
CA ILE A 481 -4.53 22.17 17.95
C ILE A 481 -4.84 23.66 18.11
N GLU A 482 -4.15 24.34 19.01
CA GLU A 482 -4.30 25.80 19.19
C GLU A 482 -2.97 26.55 19.17
N GLY A 483 -3.04 27.81 18.72
CA GLY A 483 -1.89 28.68 18.70
C GLY A 483 -2.19 30.08 18.20
N THR A 484 -1.13 30.87 18.04
CA THR A 484 -1.18 32.29 17.67
C THR A 484 -0.64 32.50 16.27
N THR A 485 0.67 32.70 16.13
CA THR A 485 1.38 32.93 14.88
C THR A 485 2.06 31.66 14.42
N ASP A 486 1.90 31.32 13.14
CA ASP A 486 2.61 30.24 12.44
C ASP A 486 2.52 28.90 13.18
N PHE A 487 1.41 28.64 13.86
CA PHE A 487 1.39 27.62 14.90
C PHE A 487 1.37 26.18 14.36
N ILE A 488 1.25 25.99 13.05
CA ILE A 488 1.55 24.73 12.34
C ILE A 488 2.55 25.04 11.22
N PHE A 489 3.80 24.60 11.35
CA PHE A 489 4.88 24.98 10.44
C PHE A 489 5.91 23.87 10.21
N GLY A 490 6.67 23.97 9.12
CA GLY A 490 7.67 22.97 8.73
C GLY A 490 7.53 22.41 7.32
N GLN A 491 8.25 21.32 7.06
CA GLN A 491 8.54 20.79 5.72
C GLN A 491 7.73 19.53 5.37
N ALA A 492 7.43 18.72 6.38
CA ALA A 492 6.89 17.38 6.23
C ALA A 492 5.56 17.31 5.45
N THR A 493 5.23 16.13 4.95
CA THR A 493 3.88 15.81 4.51
C THR A 493 3.02 15.53 5.75
N ALA A 494 2.16 16.48 6.11
CA ALA A 494 1.29 16.34 7.29
C ALA A 494 -0.18 16.31 6.89
N PHE A 495 -0.88 15.25 7.27
CA PHE A 495 -2.29 15.04 7.02
C PHE A 495 -3.08 15.23 8.31
N PHE A 496 -4.04 16.15 8.29
CA PHE A 496 -4.92 16.47 9.40
C PHE A 496 -6.33 16.05 9.01
N GLU A 497 -6.90 15.09 9.73
CA GLU A 497 -8.25 14.60 9.48
C GLU A 497 -9.14 14.83 10.71
N GLU A 498 -10.31 15.42 10.49
CA GLU A 498 -11.32 15.65 11.54
C GLU A 498 -10.78 16.41 12.76
N CYS A 499 -9.78 17.27 12.55
CA CYS A 499 -9.16 18.06 13.59
C CYS A 499 -9.90 19.39 13.84
N GLU A 500 -9.88 19.88 15.08
CA GLU A 500 -10.20 21.27 15.40
C GLU A 500 -8.92 22.10 15.51
N ILE A 501 -8.86 23.19 14.75
CA ILE A 501 -7.72 24.08 14.64
C ILE A 501 -8.15 25.46 15.14
N LYS A 502 -7.62 25.89 16.29
CA LYS A 502 -8.11 27.09 16.99
C LYS A 502 -7.09 28.22 17.01
N SER A 503 -7.47 29.34 16.41
CA SER A 503 -6.71 30.59 16.44
C SER A 503 -6.92 31.34 17.76
N LEU A 504 -5.84 31.63 18.48
CA LEU A 504 -5.88 32.37 19.75
C LEU A 504 -5.67 33.88 19.58
N THR A 505 -5.11 34.31 18.44
CA THR A 505 -4.92 35.72 18.08
C THR A 505 -5.20 35.96 16.59
N ASN A 506 -5.29 37.23 16.20
CA ASN A 506 -5.34 37.64 14.80
C ASN A 506 -3.97 37.43 14.15
N SER A 507 -3.74 36.27 13.52
CA SER A 507 -2.46 35.91 12.91
C SER A 507 -2.59 34.75 11.90
N TYR A 508 -1.61 33.86 11.79
CA TYR A 508 -1.52 32.82 10.75
C TYR A 508 -1.66 31.41 11.34
N VAL A 509 -2.50 30.60 10.71
CA VAL A 509 -2.65 29.19 11.07
C VAL A 509 -1.43 28.37 10.63
N THR A 510 -1.04 28.45 9.35
CA THR A 510 0.10 27.67 8.83
C THR A 510 1.26 28.52 8.34
N ALA A 511 2.47 27.97 8.46
CA ALA A 511 3.69 28.45 7.82
C ALA A 511 4.49 27.31 7.18
N ALA A 512 3.93 26.75 6.10
CA ALA A 512 4.56 25.62 5.40
C ALA A 512 5.88 26.02 4.70
N SER A 513 6.78 25.05 4.60
CA SER A 513 8.10 25.16 3.95
C SER A 513 8.44 23.95 3.08
N THR A 514 7.42 23.34 2.49
CA THR A 514 7.50 22.17 1.61
C THR A 514 8.57 22.34 0.52
N PRO A 515 9.52 21.39 0.38
CA PRO A 515 10.50 21.42 -0.70
C PRO A 515 9.90 21.26 -2.10
N ALA A 516 10.62 21.71 -3.13
CA ALA A 516 10.15 21.68 -4.52
C ALA A 516 9.81 20.28 -5.04
N MET A 517 10.56 19.26 -4.58
CA MET A 517 10.45 17.87 -5.05
C MET A 517 9.43 17.04 -4.27
N GLN A 518 8.85 17.59 -3.19
CA GLN A 518 7.89 16.89 -2.36
C GLN A 518 6.48 17.11 -2.91
N ASP A 519 5.77 16.04 -3.25
CA ASP A 519 4.46 16.11 -3.91
C ASP A 519 3.40 16.81 -3.05
N TYR A 520 3.42 16.54 -1.75
CA TYR A 520 2.44 17.03 -0.78
C TYR A 520 3.09 17.87 0.32
N GLY A 521 2.34 18.79 0.90
CA GLY A 521 2.73 19.52 2.11
C GLY A 521 1.70 19.26 3.21
N TYR A 522 0.95 20.28 3.59
CA TYR A 522 -0.15 20.14 4.54
C TYR A 522 -1.47 19.90 3.86
N VAL A 523 -2.22 18.92 4.37
CA VAL A 523 -3.56 18.58 3.91
C VAL A 523 -4.50 18.52 5.10
N PHE A 524 -5.50 19.40 5.12
CA PHE A 524 -6.54 19.46 6.15
C PHE A 524 -7.85 18.95 5.54
N LEU A 525 -8.26 17.74 5.93
CA LEU A 525 -9.47 17.09 5.47
C LEU A 525 -10.53 17.10 6.58
N ASN A 526 -11.73 17.59 6.27
CA ASN A 526 -12.86 17.62 7.20
C ASN A 526 -12.56 18.32 8.55
N CYS A 527 -11.63 19.26 8.55
CA CYS A 527 -11.22 19.98 9.76
C CYS A 527 -12.16 21.14 10.07
N LYS A 528 -12.13 21.62 11.31
CA LYS A 528 -12.87 22.80 11.76
C LYS A 528 -11.92 23.89 12.25
N LEU A 529 -11.95 25.05 11.61
CA LEU A 529 -11.18 26.21 12.04
C LEU A 529 -12.04 27.08 12.95
N THR A 530 -11.63 27.20 14.21
CA THR A 530 -12.30 27.98 15.26
C THR A 530 -11.38 29.07 15.80
N ALA A 531 -11.91 29.95 16.65
CA ALA A 531 -11.10 30.99 17.25
C ALA A 531 -11.53 31.31 18.68
N ALA A 532 -10.59 31.88 19.45
CA ALA A 532 -10.86 32.46 20.76
C ALA A 532 -11.76 33.70 20.64
N ALA A 533 -12.36 34.10 21.77
CA ALA A 533 -13.20 35.29 21.82
C ALA A 533 -12.39 36.55 21.40
N GLY A 534 -12.97 37.38 20.55
CA GLY A 534 -12.34 38.61 20.05
C GLY A 534 -11.41 38.43 18.85
N VAL A 535 -11.08 37.20 18.46
CA VAL A 535 -10.28 36.91 17.26
C VAL A 535 -11.18 36.90 16.03
N ASN A 536 -10.86 37.75 15.06
CA ASN A 536 -11.67 37.97 13.86
C ASN A 536 -10.86 38.23 12.59
N GLN A 537 -9.53 38.20 12.65
CA GLN A 537 -8.64 38.49 11.52
C GLN A 537 -7.46 37.52 11.48
N ALA A 538 -7.72 36.25 11.16
CA ALA A 538 -6.67 35.25 10.93
C ALA A 538 -6.60 34.83 9.46
N TYR A 539 -5.42 34.39 9.04
CA TYR A 539 -5.17 33.80 7.73
C TYR A 539 -5.01 32.27 7.86
N LEU A 540 -5.44 31.55 6.83
CA LEU A 540 -5.18 30.12 6.64
C LEU A 540 -3.69 29.80 6.66
N GLY A 541 -2.84 30.72 6.19
CA GLY A 541 -1.40 30.60 6.31
C GLY A 541 -0.61 31.57 5.44
N ARG A 542 0.72 31.41 5.50
CA ARG A 542 1.70 32.17 4.71
C ARG A 542 2.95 31.33 4.39
N PRO A 543 3.65 31.57 3.27
CA PRO A 543 4.74 30.70 2.85
C PRO A 543 6.07 31.02 3.54
N TRP A 544 6.50 30.15 4.45
CA TRP A 544 7.82 30.27 5.10
C TRP A 544 8.96 30.10 4.08
N ARG A 545 8.79 29.19 3.10
CA ARG A 545 9.72 28.95 1.98
C ARG A 545 9.00 28.92 0.62
N PRO A 546 9.74 29.07 -0.51
CA PRO A 546 9.20 28.77 -1.84
C PRO A 546 8.64 27.34 -1.90
N TYR A 547 7.71 27.10 -2.83
CA TYR A 547 7.06 25.80 -3.03
C TYR A 547 6.23 25.26 -1.85
N ALA A 548 6.01 26.06 -0.81
CA ALA A 548 5.15 25.66 0.30
C ALA A 548 3.77 25.23 -0.19
N LYS A 549 3.27 24.10 0.33
CA LYS A 549 1.96 23.53 -0.06
C LYS A 549 1.05 23.40 1.16
N THR A 550 -0.17 23.93 1.05
CA THR A 550 -1.22 23.79 2.08
C THR A 550 -2.57 23.65 1.40
N VAL A 551 -3.35 22.63 1.74
CA VAL A 551 -4.63 22.35 1.12
C VAL A 551 -5.70 22.13 2.18
N PHE A 552 -6.84 22.81 2.06
CA PHE A 552 -8.02 22.61 2.92
C PHE A 552 -9.17 21.99 2.11
N ILE A 553 -9.61 20.80 2.48
CA ILE A 553 -10.64 20.01 1.78
C ILE A 553 -11.82 19.78 2.73
N ASN A 554 -13.03 20.12 2.27
CA ASN A 554 -14.28 19.91 2.99
C ASN A 554 -14.29 20.44 4.45
N SER A 555 -13.50 21.47 4.72
CA SER A 555 -13.30 21.98 6.08
C SER A 555 -14.29 23.11 6.40
N VAL A 556 -14.60 23.31 7.69
CA VAL A 556 -15.46 24.39 8.18
C VAL A 556 -14.61 25.57 8.66
N LEU A 557 -14.65 26.68 7.92
CA LEU A 557 -13.90 27.90 8.20
C LEU A 557 -14.75 28.89 9.00
N GLY A 558 -14.35 29.17 10.23
CA GLY A 558 -15.01 30.15 11.09
C GLY A 558 -14.93 31.58 10.57
N ALA A 559 -15.81 32.46 11.07
CA ALA A 559 -15.93 33.86 10.61
C ALA A 559 -14.69 34.73 10.83
N HIS A 560 -13.71 34.24 11.59
CA HIS A 560 -12.46 34.93 11.87
C HIS A 560 -11.44 34.79 10.73
N ILE A 561 -11.64 33.86 9.79
CA ILE A 561 -10.78 33.71 8.63
C ILE A 561 -11.07 34.84 7.65
N LEU A 562 -10.04 35.61 7.31
CA LEU A 562 -10.13 36.75 6.42
C LEU A 562 -10.54 36.32 4.99
N PRO A 563 -11.29 37.16 4.24
CA PRO A 563 -11.71 36.85 2.88
C PRO A 563 -10.56 36.51 1.93
N GLU A 564 -9.41 37.17 2.09
CA GLU A 564 -8.17 36.94 1.34
C GLU A 564 -7.64 35.51 1.52
N GLY A 565 -7.93 34.91 2.69
CA GLY A 565 -7.54 33.54 3.07
C GLY A 565 -6.07 33.41 3.42
N TRP A 566 -5.16 33.90 2.58
CA TRP A 566 -3.72 33.71 2.69
C TRP A 566 -2.98 35.04 2.62
N GLU A 567 -1.79 35.12 3.21
CA GLU A 567 -0.93 36.30 3.12
C GLU A 567 0.43 35.98 2.52
N VAL A 568 0.98 36.94 1.78
CA VAL A 568 2.34 36.88 1.27
C VAL A 568 3.33 36.99 2.43
N TRP A 569 4.48 36.34 2.31
CA TRP A 569 5.58 36.51 3.24
C TRP A 569 6.53 37.57 2.68
N ASP A 570 6.25 38.84 2.99
CA ASP A 570 7.06 39.97 2.54
C ASP A 570 8.31 40.18 3.41
N GLY A 571 9.33 40.83 2.84
CA GLY A 571 10.57 41.19 3.55
C GLY A 571 11.65 40.11 3.62
N ASP A 572 11.42 38.93 3.03
CA ASP A 572 12.43 37.87 2.89
C ASP A 572 13.31 38.13 1.65
N ALA A 573 14.45 38.78 1.85
CA ALA A 573 15.38 39.09 0.76
C ALA A 573 16.02 37.86 0.11
N MET A 574 16.06 36.72 0.82
CA MET A 574 16.63 35.47 0.30
C MET A 574 15.63 34.75 -0.61
N PHE A 575 14.34 34.84 -0.29
CA PHE A 575 13.26 34.24 -1.06
C PHE A 575 12.14 35.26 -1.34
N PRO A 576 12.36 36.22 -2.25
CA PRO A 576 11.31 37.13 -2.67
C PRO A 576 10.27 36.40 -3.52
N HIS A 577 9.06 36.95 -3.57
CA HIS A 577 7.99 36.49 -4.47
C HIS A 577 7.57 35.01 -4.31
N LYS A 578 7.55 34.51 -3.08
CA LYS A 578 7.17 33.13 -2.77
C LYS A 578 5.78 32.76 -3.30
N GLU A 579 4.87 33.72 -3.35
CA GLU A 579 3.52 33.59 -3.90
C GLU A 579 3.48 33.05 -5.34
N ARG A 580 4.58 33.14 -6.10
CA ARG A 580 4.68 32.63 -7.47
C ARG A 580 4.93 31.11 -7.57
N THR A 581 5.33 30.48 -6.47
CA THR A 581 5.79 29.07 -6.47
C THR A 581 5.00 28.16 -5.54
N VAL A 582 4.25 28.74 -4.62
CA VAL A 582 3.49 28.03 -3.60
C VAL A 582 2.27 27.36 -4.20
N PHE A 583 1.75 26.34 -3.53
CA PHE A 583 0.49 25.70 -3.89
C PHE A 583 -0.46 25.73 -2.68
N TYR A 584 -1.22 26.81 -2.56
CA TYR A 584 -2.22 26.99 -1.52
C TYR A 584 -3.61 26.82 -2.12
N ALA A 585 -4.37 25.85 -1.63
CA ALA A 585 -5.60 25.44 -2.27
C ALA A 585 -6.73 25.14 -1.30
N GLU A 586 -7.96 25.29 -1.78
CA GLU A 586 -9.17 24.88 -1.07
C GLU A 586 -10.07 24.03 -1.96
N TYR A 587 -10.87 23.15 -1.36
CA TYR A 587 -11.94 22.41 -2.03
C TYR A 587 -13.17 22.29 -1.15
N LYS A 588 -14.30 22.83 -1.62
CA LYS A 588 -15.63 22.70 -0.98
C LYS A 588 -15.65 22.98 0.54
N SER A 589 -14.72 23.80 1.04
CA SER A 589 -14.77 24.32 2.40
C SER A 589 -16.00 25.20 2.61
N LYS A 590 -16.57 25.20 3.81
CA LYS A 590 -17.84 25.87 4.16
C LYS A 590 -17.67 26.75 5.40
N GLY A 591 -18.71 27.50 5.75
CA GLY A 591 -18.71 28.37 6.94
C GLY A 591 -18.48 29.84 6.60
N ALA A 592 -18.60 30.71 7.60
CA ALA A 592 -18.59 32.16 7.39
C ALA A 592 -17.24 32.71 6.88
N GLY A 593 -16.13 32.00 7.11
CA GLY A 593 -14.80 32.34 6.57
C GLY A 593 -14.48 31.71 5.22
N ALA A 594 -15.36 30.84 4.70
CA ALA A 594 -15.18 30.22 3.39
C ALA A 594 -15.65 31.17 2.30
N ASN A 595 -14.69 31.83 1.65
CA ASN A 595 -14.96 32.83 0.62
C ASN A 595 -14.00 32.67 -0.56
N ALA A 596 -14.21 31.60 -1.34
CA ALA A 596 -13.37 31.24 -2.48
C ALA A 596 -13.22 32.38 -3.51
N GLU A 597 -14.26 33.19 -3.70
CA GLU A 597 -14.29 34.29 -4.68
C GLU A 597 -13.41 35.48 -4.31
N LYS A 598 -13.07 35.64 -3.02
CA LYS A 598 -12.25 36.76 -2.51
C LYS A 598 -10.81 36.35 -2.16
N ARG A 599 -10.45 35.09 -2.39
CA ARG A 599 -9.11 34.61 -2.11
C ARG A 599 -8.08 35.37 -2.94
N VAL A 600 -6.87 35.46 -2.39
CA VAL A 600 -5.73 36.01 -3.13
C VAL A 600 -5.54 35.32 -4.48
N TRP A 601 -5.16 36.09 -5.48
CA TRP A 601 -5.09 35.66 -6.89
C TRP A 601 -4.15 34.48 -7.16
N TRP A 602 -3.20 34.24 -6.26
CA TRP A 602 -2.18 33.19 -6.34
C TRP A 602 -2.56 31.90 -5.57
N SER A 603 -3.76 31.86 -4.98
CA SER A 603 -4.32 30.63 -4.41
C SER A 603 -5.18 29.89 -5.45
N HIS A 604 -5.51 28.64 -5.14
CA HIS A 604 -6.22 27.74 -6.05
C HIS A 604 -7.52 27.23 -5.44
N GLN A 605 -8.50 26.93 -6.30
CA GLN A 605 -9.63 26.06 -5.96
C GLN A 605 -9.42 24.75 -6.71
N LEU A 606 -9.44 23.63 -6.00
CA LEU A 606 -9.28 22.32 -6.64
C LEU A 606 -10.55 21.94 -7.41
N TYR A 607 -10.38 21.14 -8.46
CA TYR A 607 -11.45 20.41 -9.13
C TYR A 607 -11.68 19.05 -8.45
N GLU A 608 -12.83 18.43 -8.74
CA GLU A 608 -13.21 17.16 -8.12
C GLU A 608 -12.23 16.02 -8.45
N GLU A 609 -11.68 16.02 -9.66
CA GLU A 609 -10.68 15.05 -10.10
C GLU A 609 -9.35 15.21 -9.35
N GLU A 610 -8.98 16.44 -8.99
CA GLU A 610 -7.75 16.72 -8.26
C GLU A 610 -7.85 16.29 -6.79
N VAL A 611 -9.04 16.39 -6.20
CA VAL A 611 -9.29 15.95 -4.81
C VAL A 611 -9.05 14.46 -4.63
N ASN A 612 -9.28 13.66 -5.67
CA ASN A 612 -8.98 12.23 -5.64
C ASN A 612 -7.48 11.93 -5.47
N LEU A 613 -6.60 12.91 -5.71
CA LEU A 613 -5.16 12.81 -5.45
C LEU A 613 -4.79 13.11 -4.00
N TYR A 614 -5.72 13.64 -3.19
CA TYR A 614 -5.51 14.04 -1.80
C TYR A 614 -6.16 13.06 -0.79
N THR A 615 -6.36 11.80 -1.19
CA THR A 615 -6.80 10.76 -0.24
C THR A 615 -5.68 10.47 0.76
N LYS A 616 -6.04 10.11 2.02
CA LYS A 616 -5.10 9.75 3.09
C LYS A 616 -4.07 8.73 2.59
N ASP A 617 -4.53 7.70 1.88
CA ASP A 617 -3.72 6.64 1.28
C ASP A 617 -2.67 7.11 0.28
N LEU A 618 -3.00 8.10 -0.56
CA LEU A 618 -2.06 8.61 -1.57
C LEU A 618 -1.08 9.60 -0.93
N VAL A 619 -1.57 10.52 -0.10
CA VAL A 619 -0.75 11.54 0.55
C VAL A 619 0.27 10.91 1.50
N LEU A 620 -0.16 9.95 2.32
CA LEU A 620 0.71 9.28 3.28
C LEU A 620 1.38 8.03 2.72
N GLY A 621 0.99 7.56 1.53
CA GLY A 621 1.51 6.31 0.96
C GLY A 621 3.02 6.35 0.74
N GLY A 622 3.56 7.42 0.16
CA GLY A 622 4.99 7.53 -0.13
C GLY A 622 5.55 6.34 -0.93
N HIS A 623 6.87 6.13 -0.87
CA HIS A 623 7.51 5.01 -1.60
C HIS A 623 7.25 3.63 -1.00
N ASP A 624 6.88 3.57 0.28
CA ASP A 624 6.65 2.33 1.04
C ASP A 624 5.16 1.98 1.19
N ASN A 625 4.25 2.75 0.56
CA ASN A 625 2.79 2.60 0.66
C ASN A 625 2.29 2.50 2.12
N TRP A 626 2.78 3.38 2.99
CA TRP A 626 2.42 3.39 4.40
C TRP A 626 0.89 3.47 4.60
N LYS A 627 0.39 2.59 5.48
CA LYS A 627 -1.02 2.44 5.87
C LYS A 627 -1.17 2.70 7.37
N PRO A 628 -1.47 3.95 7.78
CA PRO A 628 -1.60 4.31 9.19
C PRO A 628 -2.65 3.49 9.95
N GLU A 629 -3.73 3.08 9.28
CA GLU A 629 -4.84 2.31 9.85
C GLU A 629 -4.41 0.94 10.40
N LEU A 630 -3.29 0.39 9.91
CA LEU A 630 -2.76 -0.87 10.42
C LEU A 630 -2.19 -0.71 11.84
N VAL A 631 -1.71 0.47 12.22
CA VAL A 631 -1.11 0.70 13.54
C VAL A 631 -2.14 0.54 14.65
N SER A 632 -3.35 1.09 14.46
CA SER A 632 -4.44 0.95 15.44
C SER A 632 -4.83 -0.52 15.66
N SER A 633 -4.76 -1.36 14.62
CA SER A 633 -5.00 -2.80 14.79
C SER A 633 -3.92 -3.47 15.64
N ILE A 634 -2.65 -3.11 15.43
CA ILE A 634 -1.50 -3.65 16.19
C ILE A 634 -1.57 -3.28 17.68
N LEU A 635 -2.05 -2.08 18.00
CA LEU A 635 -2.09 -1.57 19.38
C LEU A 635 -3.30 -2.06 20.19
N ASN A 636 -4.31 -2.65 19.51
CA ASN A 636 -5.54 -3.17 20.11
C ASN A 636 -5.61 -4.71 20.18
N GLU A 637 -4.69 -5.43 19.52
CA GLU A 637 -4.42 -6.85 19.76
C GLU A 637 -3.74 -7.08 21.11
#